data_AF-A0A7C7Q832-F1
#
_entry.id   AF-A0A7C7Q832-F1
#
_cell.length_a   1.000
_cell.length_b   1.000
_cell.length_c   1.000
_cell.angle_alpha   90.00
_cell.angle_beta   90.00
_cell.angle_gamma   90.00
#
_symmetry.space_group_name_H-M   'P 1'
#
loop_
_entity.id
_entity.type
_entity.pdbx_description
1 polymer ?
#
loop_
_entity_poly.entity_id
_entity_poly.type
_entity_poly.pdbx_seq_one_letter_code
_entity_poly.pdbx_strand_id
1 'polypeptide(L)'
;MRKGITVIGGLAMALCLMNSVEAQVETSFYPLTPSGVHVLVDALAPNLKKWYVPQELYYEYGWKGWEYTNYAKEPYARYVDIALEGRRWYDIFGDYITKGWEIFNWTEEQPHRLGSHLRKSPQFRNWFDNVVISRASKGEFYTALTVGDVIRTTLTPLVFSSPSFNGLQWDFISDKYAFTVLTTRITDPTEAASSETFPGVNVTNYTRFLGLRGVAQVGGYVKVGAHYVTAHNVRSDYDLRESSLKGVLTEGQNSGYIEKIVIRLSDDSPEDGVGGAALYGAKIIIDGREMPQITPSIEGGRLIGGVLRADGPEVIILTYDIKRAYETYNLGRYQNIEEIEFELVLANDYKVEVTSNLQTSYSGEPVFLPVARARGNVKDGSNQTFVRFMYGLPTGIDIMGTTLEIDNLAGLNLRAEYDLNGQFRRFPNQGLIRHKLEQDLAKAFYVTASYTSYPFFLYGELFNIDPEYTTTVFVSDERGEIYYDMISGYTFELVDDNDDQDRFPDWNRRNENQRAILAGIEGWDREVIPGYDENNDLISDFNQNQNLQPDYEEPFLRYNVDPPEYLFGLDMNNNGWIDRFENDHLPDYPYKKDHRGYNLYLGIEPFPGMRVMAGHLRERLLSSDRRSRSTYGLFTLLKDYPAVRIQVMYNPRRVRDDISDDLEQWVQPPGTKGQMKDIPDPMICQNTFVHTAYLQTDYRGVPDLNVTAKLKYEYYHQYTDMPDQKFFGAIVKGDYPIRVSKRLVLWPKWKTMYRRFVPSNPSVGPEAKEMSNIGFLIGKYGLLEGTWLQVGAEYTIYNNFLDKGKNYRGLVLAMQFSNTADYLGYRLTGNFGFRWERRAYEYGTEIGTTFFVTIYAGAGK
;
A
#
# COMPACT_ATOMS: atom_id res chain seq x y z
N MET A 1 -50.36 -12.63 14.75
CA MET A 1 -50.13 -13.65 15.80
C MET A 1 -48.84 -14.40 15.46
N ARG A 2 -47.87 -14.37 16.39
CA ARG A 2 -46.68 -15.23 16.63
C ARG A 2 -45.97 -15.87 15.40
N LYS A 3 -44.78 -15.37 15.01
CA LYS A 3 -43.40 -15.67 15.50
C LYS A 3 -42.94 -17.12 15.27
N GLY A 4 -41.81 -17.26 14.58
CA GLY A 4 -40.99 -18.49 14.57
C GLY A 4 -39.86 -18.47 13.52
N ILE A 5 -38.80 -17.72 13.79
CA ILE A 5 -37.48 -17.81 13.14
C ILE A 5 -36.74 -19.01 13.78
N THR A 6 -36.05 -19.84 12.98
CA THR A 6 -35.06 -20.78 13.52
C THR A 6 -33.85 -20.83 12.59
N VAL A 7 -32.71 -20.58 13.23
CA VAL A 7 -31.33 -20.50 12.76
C VAL A 7 -30.85 -21.88 12.31
N ILE A 8 -30.27 -21.97 11.12
CA ILE A 8 -29.49 -23.13 10.68
C ILE A 8 -28.05 -22.89 11.14
N GLY A 9 -27.68 -23.55 12.24
CA GLY A 9 -26.33 -23.55 12.79
C GLY A 9 -26.20 -24.77 13.69
N GLY A 10 -25.69 -25.87 13.15
CA GLY A 10 -25.47 -27.09 13.91
C GLY A 10 -25.51 -28.35 13.07
N LEU A 11 -24.46 -28.60 12.30
CA LEU A 11 -24.20 -29.95 11.76
C LEU A 11 -22.69 -30.17 11.49
N ALA A 12 -21.88 -30.17 12.55
CA ALA A 12 -20.47 -30.58 12.45
C ALA A 12 -19.92 -31.27 13.72
N MET A 13 -20.78 -31.71 14.64
CA MET A 13 -20.33 -32.24 15.94
C MET A 13 -21.10 -33.50 16.35
N ALA A 14 -21.05 -34.55 15.54
CA ALA A 14 -21.48 -35.89 15.94
C ALA A 14 -20.94 -36.94 14.96
N LEU A 15 -19.68 -37.34 15.10
CA LEU A 15 -19.16 -38.66 14.68
C LEU A 15 -17.65 -38.73 14.99
N CYS A 16 -17.32 -39.18 16.19
CA CYS A 16 -16.10 -39.93 16.52
C CYS A 16 -16.09 -40.26 18.03
N LEU A 17 -16.88 -41.26 18.43
CA LEU A 17 -16.68 -41.96 19.70
C LEU A 17 -16.74 -43.45 19.40
N MET A 18 -15.56 -44.08 19.41
CA MET A 18 -15.31 -45.44 19.90
C MET A 18 -13.88 -45.85 19.47
N ASN A 19 -12.98 -45.97 20.43
CA ASN A 19 -12.21 -47.20 20.63
C ASN A 19 -11.49 -47.21 21.99
N SER A 20 -11.27 -48.44 22.42
CA SER A 20 -11.07 -48.99 23.75
C SER A 20 -9.71 -48.73 24.42
N VAL A 21 -9.81 -48.44 25.72
CA VAL A 21 -9.02 -48.90 26.89
C VAL A 21 -7.80 -49.79 26.63
N GLU A 22 -6.63 -49.33 27.13
CA GLU A 22 -5.64 -50.15 27.85
C GLU A 22 -5.20 -49.40 29.12
N ALA A 23 -5.21 -50.11 30.25
CA ALA A 23 -4.66 -49.68 31.56
C ALA A 23 -3.12 -49.76 31.51
N GLN A 24 -2.27 -49.11 32.31
CA GLN A 24 -2.34 -48.72 33.73
C GLN A 24 -1.03 -47.95 34.01
N VAL A 25 -1.06 -46.84 34.75
CA VAL A 25 -0.22 -46.56 35.94
C VAL A 25 -0.86 -45.36 36.63
N GLU A 26 -1.47 -45.59 37.80
CA GLU A 26 -1.83 -44.54 38.75
C GLU A 26 -0.54 -43.95 39.33
N THR A 27 -0.15 -42.78 38.85
CA THR A 27 0.50 -41.77 39.69
C THR A 27 -0.53 -40.70 39.94
N SER A 28 -0.91 -40.50 41.20
CA SER A 28 -1.90 -39.54 41.67
C SER A 28 -1.54 -38.10 41.27
N PHE A 29 -1.86 -37.71 40.04
CA PHE A 29 -2.05 -36.32 39.65
C PHE A 29 -3.52 -36.00 39.94
N TYR A 30 -3.76 -35.31 41.05
CA TYR A 30 -5.05 -34.62 41.20
C TYR A 30 -5.22 -33.67 40.00
N PRO A 31 -6.35 -33.70 39.28
CA PRO A 31 -6.65 -32.64 38.33
C PRO A 31 -6.69 -31.33 39.13
N LEU A 32 -5.77 -30.42 38.85
CA LEU A 32 -5.60 -29.13 39.55
C LEU A 32 -6.68 -28.12 39.11
N THR A 33 -7.94 -28.56 39.00
CA THR A 33 -9.10 -27.67 38.95
C THR A 33 -9.24 -26.98 40.31
N PRO A 34 -9.37 -25.65 40.36
CA PRO A 34 -9.55 -24.94 41.63
C PRO A 34 -10.90 -25.31 42.26
N SER A 35 -10.90 -26.23 43.22
CA SER A 35 -12.08 -26.67 43.98
C SER A 35 -12.21 -26.01 45.37
N GLY A 36 -11.49 -24.91 45.60
CA GLY A 36 -11.43 -24.22 46.89
C GLY A 36 -10.37 -24.77 47.84
N VAL A 37 -10.35 -24.28 49.08
CA VAL A 37 -9.36 -24.69 50.09
C VAL A 37 -9.67 -26.12 50.55
N HIS A 38 -8.79 -27.06 50.20
CA HIS A 38 -8.83 -28.40 50.77
C HIS A 38 -8.17 -28.43 52.14
N VAL A 39 -8.76 -29.16 53.07
CA VAL A 39 -8.13 -29.48 54.35
C VAL A 39 -7.02 -30.50 54.07
N LEU A 40 -5.76 -30.08 54.14
CA LEU A 40 -4.62 -31.00 54.06
C LEU A 40 -4.72 -32.00 55.22
N VAL A 41 -4.79 -33.30 54.90
CA VAL A 41 -4.91 -34.37 55.91
C VAL A 41 -3.73 -34.35 56.90
N ASP A 42 -2.53 -33.99 56.42
CA ASP A 42 -1.33 -33.84 57.27
C ASP A 42 -1.41 -32.66 58.25
N ALA A 43 -2.29 -31.68 58.01
CA ALA A 43 -2.54 -30.55 58.91
C ALA A 43 -3.57 -30.89 60.02
N LEU A 44 -4.14 -32.09 60.00
CA LEU A 44 -5.11 -32.59 61.00
C LEU A 44 -4.47 -33.39 62.15
N ALA A 45 -3.15 -33.59 62.12
CA ALA A 45 -2.45 -34.26 63.22
C ALA A 45 -2.57 -33.43 64.52
N PRO A 46 -2.91 -34.03 65.68
CA PRO A 46 -3.00 -33.33 66.96
C PRO A 46 -1.61 -33.16 67.60
N ASN A 47 -0.66 -32.60 66.85
CA ASN A 47 0.69 -32.31 67.30
C ASN A 47 0.82 -30.83 67.71
N LEU A 48 1.42 -30.59 68.88
CA LEU A 48 1.62 -29.24 69.43
C LEU A 48 2.65 -28.43 68.62
N LYS A 49 3.52 -29.13 67.88
CA LYS A 49 4.54 -28.56 67.00
C LYS A 49 4.03 -28.55 65.56
N LYS A 50 3.61 -27.38 65.08
CA LYS A 50 3.26 -27.14 63.67
C LYS A 50 4.52 -26.68 62.92
N TRP A 51 4.98 -27.46 61.96
CA TRP A 51 6.08 -27.04 61.08
C TRP A 51 5.50 -26.13 59.99
N TYR A 52 5.69 -24.82 60.13
CA TYR A 52 5.36 -23.86 59.08
C TYR A 52 6.45 -23.91 58.00
N VAL A 53 6.34 -24.87 57.09
CA VAL A 53 7.05 -24.77 55.81
C VAL A 53 6.08 -24.11 54.84
N PRO A 54 6.46 -23.01 54.15
CA PRO A 54 5.65 -22.52 53.04
C PRO A 54 5.37 -23.68 52.08
N GLN A 55 4.10 -23.96 51.79
CA GLN A 55 3.70 -25.16 51.03
C GLN A 55 4.48 -25.29 49.71
N GLU A 56 4.71 -24.15 49.05
CA GLU A 56 5.47 -24.02 47.81
C GLU A 56 6.88 -24.62 47.93
N LEU A 57 7.63 -24.32 49.01
CA LEU A 57 9.01 -24.79 49.17
C LEU A 57 9.11 -26.30 49.42
N TYR A 58 8.12 -26.86 50.11
CA TYR A 58 8.05 -28.29 50.34
C TYR A 58 7.62 -29.05 49.09
N TYR A 59 6.61 -28.55 48.35
CA TYR A 59 6.13 -29.20 47.13
C TYR A 59 7.14 -29.11 45.97
N GLU A 60 7.89 -28.02 45.87
CA GLU A 60 8.78 -27.77 44.73
C GLU A 60 10.23 -28.27 44.95
N TYR A 61 10.77 -28.13 46.17
CA TYR A 61 12.16 -28.55 46.49
C TYR A 61 12.26 -29.68 47.52
N GLY A 62 11.13 -30.15 48.07
CA GLY A 62 11.14 -31.14 49.15
C GLY A 62 11.74 -30.62 50.46
N TRP A 63 11.96 -29.31 50.59
CA TRP A 63 12.69 -28.73 51.71
C TRP A 63 11.88 -28.82 53.00
N LYS A 64 12.50 -29.42 54.02
CA LYS A 64 11.90 -29.52 55.35
C LYS A 64 12.60 -28.57 56.28
N GLY A 65 11.85 -27.74 57.00
CA GLY A 65 12.42 -26.75 57.94
C GLY A 65 13.21 -27.32 59.12
N TRP A 66 13.34 -28.65 59.24
CA TRP A 66 14.13 -29.35 60.26
C TRP A 66 15.39 -30.02 59.71
N GLU A 67 15.53 -30.13 58.39
CA GLU A 67 16.68 -30.78 57.77
C GLU A 67 17.89 -29.84 57.80
N TYR A 68 19.05 -30.39 58.16
CA TYR A 68 20.31 -29.66 58.13
C TYR A 68 20.79 -29.53 56.68
N THR A 69 20.85 -28.31 56.15
CA THR A 69 21.31 -28.04 54.79
C THR A 69 22.84 -27.98 54.73
N ASN A 70 23.48 -28.85 53.93
CA ASN A 70 24.93 -28.83 53.68
C ASN A 70 25.23 -28.86 52.18
N TYR A 71 25.55 -27.68 51.63
CA TYR A 71 25.79 -27.53 50.20
C TYR A 71 27.12 -28.09 49.67
N ALA A 72 27.97 -28.61 50.57
CA ALA A 72 29.16 -29.37 50.18
C ALA A 72 28.84 -30.83 49.83
N LYS A 73 27.71 -31.37 50.31
CA LYS A 73 27.24 -32.74 50.04
C LYS A 73 26.11 -32.78 49.01
N GLU A 74 25.23 -31.79 49.02
CA GLU A 74 24.09 -31.67 48.09
C GLU A 74 24.12 -30.29 47.42
N PRO A 75 24.15 -30.17 46.08
CA PRO A 75 24.26 -28.86 45.44
C PRO A 75 23.08 -27.95 45.81
N TYR A 76 23.34 -26.66 46.03
CA TYR A 76 22.29 -25.67 46.28
C TYR A 76 21.30 -25.62 45.12
N ALA A 77 20.04 -25.95 45.38
CA ALA A 77 18.94 -25.69 44.47
C ALA A 77 18.47 -24.25 44.68
N ARG A 78 18.61 -23.41 43.65
CA ARG A 78 18.00 -22.08 43.65
C ARG A 78 16.48 -22.23 43.64
N TYR A 79 15.78 -21.29 44.25
CA TYR A 79 14.36 -21.11 43.97
C TYR A 79 14.19 -20.91 42.45
N VAL A 80 13.49 -21.83 41.80
CA VAL A 80 12.80 -21.60 40.53
C VAL A 80 11.85 -20.45 40.78
N ASP A 81 12.03 -19.39 39.99
CA ASP A 81 11.10 -18.29 39.99
C ASP A 81 9.81 -18.82 39.35
N ILE A 82 8.78 -19.04 40.18
CA ILE A 82 7.45 -19.53 39.76
C ILE A 82 6.84 -18.58 38.72
N ALA A 83 7.29 -17.31 38.68
CA ALA A 83 6.90 -16.37 37.64
C ALA A 83 7.36 -16.81 36.24
N LEU A 84 8.43 -17.61 36.10
CA LEU A 84 8.89 -18.14 34.81
C LEU A 84 7.91 -19.14 34.19
N GLU A 85 7.06 -19.78 35.01
CA GLU A 85 6.05 -20.73 34.55
C GLU A 85 4.73 -20.06 34.14
N GLY A 86 4.59 -18.75 34.36
CA GLY A 86 3.38 -17.99 34.04
C GLY A 86 2.18 -18.31 34.94
N ARG A 87 0.98 -17.96 34.45
CA ARG A 87 -0.31 -18.08 35.16
C ARG A 87 -1.14 -19.24 34.63
N ARG A 88 -2.11 -19.71 35.41
CA ARG A 88 -3.08 -20.70 34.95
C ARG A 88 -4.18 -20.01 34.12
N TRP A 89 -4.49 -20.59 32.97
CA TRP A 89 -5.51 -20.11 32.05
C TRP A 89 -6.62 -21.15 31.91
N TYR A 90 -7.85 -20.64 31.77
CA TYR A 90 -9.07 -21.43 31.65
C TYR A 90 -9.87 -20.91 30.46
N ASP A 91 -10.67 -21.77 29.87
CA ASP A 91 -11.59 -21.35 28.81
C ASP A 91 -12.85 -20.69 29.39
N ILE A 92 -13.74 -20.26 28.49
CA ILE A 92 -15.02 -19.62 28.85
C ILE A 92 -15.98 -20.55 29.62
N PHE A 93 -15.73 -21.86 29.62
CA PHE A 93 -16.52 -22.86 30.34
C PHE A 93 -15.91 -23.22 31.72
N GLY A 94 -14.72 -22.70 32.01
CA GLY A 94 -13.98 -22.95 33.25
C GLY A 94 -13.06 -24.16 33.18
N ASP A 95 -12.89 -24.78 32.01
CA ASP A 95 -11.96 -25.90 31.84
C ASP A 95 -10.51 -25.38 31.79
N TYR A 96 -9.63 -26.09 32.48
CA TYR A 96 -8.21 -25.74 32.55
C TYR A 96 -7.53 -25.96 31.19
N ILE A 97 -6.93 -24.91 30.63
CA ILE A 97 -6.19 -24.97 29.36
C ILE A 97 -4.72 -25.32 29.62
N THR A 98 -4.02 -24.43 30.34
CA THR A 98 -2.57 -24.54 30.56
C THR A 98 -2.07 -23.61 31.67
N LYS A 99 -0.83 -23.80 32.13
CA LYS A 99 -0.07 -22.85 32.96
C LYS A 99 1.03 -22.25 32.07
N GLY A 100 0.95 -20.94 31.82
CA GLY A 100 1.84 -20.25 30.89
C GLY A 100 1.50 -18.77 30.73
N TRP A 101 1.83 -18.21 29.56
CA TRP A 101 1.71 -16.79 29.25
C TRP A 101 0.55 -16.55 28.28
N GLU A 102 -0.30 -15.56 28.56
CA GLU A 102 -1.26 -15.05 27.57
C GLU A 102 -0.49 -14.17 26.60
N ILE A 103 -0.44 -14.60 25.34
CA ILE A 103 0.34 -13.96 24.28
C ILE A 103 -0.44 -12.82 23.61
N PHE A 104 -1.72 -13.06 23.36
CA PHE A 104 -2.64 -12.14 22.71
C PHE A 104 -4.02 -12.29 23.33
N ASN A 105 -4.70 -11.17 23.58
CA ASN A 105 -6.07 -11.14 24.03
C ASN A 105 -6.79 -9.96 23.38
N TRP A 106 -7.86 -10.27 22.65
CA TRP A 106 -8.83 -9.29 22.20
C TRP A 106 -10.21 -9.73 22.68
N THR A 107 -10.82 -8.92 23.55
CA THR A 107 -12.16 -9.17 24.10
C THR A 107 -13.05 -7.96 23.83
N GLU A 108 -14.30 -8.21 23.44
CA GLU A 108 -15.32 -7.18 23.33
C GLU A 108 -16.57 -7.57 24.14
N GLU A 109 -16.83 -6.79 25.19
CA GLU A 109 -17.99 -6.93 26.05
C GLU A 109 -18.99 -5.80 25.74
N GLN A 110 -20.18 -6.18 25.27
CA GLN A 110 -21.27 -5.26 24.96
C GLN A 110 -22.58 -5.68 25.66
N PRO A 111 -23.31 -4.77 26.32
CA PRO A 111 -23.00 -3.35 26.52
C PRO A 111 -22.11 -3.12 27.77
N HIS A 112 -20.95 -2.50 27.59
CA HIS A 112 -20.09 -2.04 28.69
C HIS A 112 -19.23 -0.83 28.27
N ARG A 113 -19.07 0.18 29.14
CA ARG A 113 -18.05 1.22 28.91
C ARG A 113 -16.67 0.58 29.05
N LEU A 114 -15.71 1.02 28.24
CA LEU A 114 -14.37 0.41 28.19
C LEU A 114 -14.43 -1.11 27.91
N GLY A 115 -15.44 -1.54 27.16
CA GLY A 115 -15.74 -2.95 26.91
C GLY A 115 -14.90 -3.58 25.81
N SER A 116 -14.16 -2.80 25.02
CA SER A 116 -13.20 -3.34 24.04
C SER A 116 -11.81 -3.36 24.65
N HIS A 117 -11.30 -4.56 24.94
CA HIS A 117 -10.00 -4.83 25.53
C HIS A 117 -9.05 -5.45 24.52
N LEU A 118 -7.83 -4.92 24.40
CA LEU A 118 -6.77 -5.50 23.56
C LEU A 118 -5.43 -5.50 24.28
N ARG A 119 -4.74 -6.63 24.23
CA ARG A 119 -3.42 -6.83 24.86
C ARG A 119 -2.55 -7.73 24.00
N LYS A 120 -1.34 -7.27 23.70
CA LYS A 120 -0.23 -8.05 23.13
C LYS A 120 0.87 -8.14 24.18
N SER A 121 1.29 -9.35 24.53
CA SER A 121 2.31 -9.54 25.57
C SER A 121 3.73 -9.25 25.04
N PRO A 122 4.73 -9.03 25.91
CA PRO A 122 6.13 -8.92 25.48
C PRO A 122 6.65 -10.12 24.69
N GLN A 123 6.16 -11.33 25.00
CA GLN A 123 6.52 -12.54 24.26
C GLN A 123 6.05 -12.51 22.80
N PHE A 124 4.94 -11.82 22.50
CA PHE A 124 4.46 -11.68 21.12
C PHE A 124 5.55 -11.12 20.21
N ARG A 125 6.27 -10.08 20.66
CA ARG A 125 7.45 -9.54 19.97
C ARG A 125 8.69 -10.40 20.17
N ASN A 126 9.04 -10.68 21.42
CA ASN A 126 10.36 -11.20 21.75
C ASN A 126 10.55 -12.69 21.39
N TRP A 127 9.47 -13.47 21.33
CA TRP A 127 9.52 -14.91 21.04
C TRP A 127 8.97 -15.23 19.64
N PHE A 128 7.98 -14.47 19.18
CA PHE A 128 7.25 -14.76 17.93
C PHE A 128 7.44 -13.70 16.85
N ASP A 129 8.31 -12.70 17.07
CA ASP A 129 8.60 -11.63 16.10
C ASP A 129 7.32 -10.96 15.55
N ASN A 130 6.38 -10.70 16.46
CA ASN A 130 5.07 -10.08 16.19
C ASN A 130 4.14 -10.88 15.27
N VAL A 131 4.34 -12.20 15.10
CA VAL A 131 3.42 -13.06 14.33
C VAL A 131 3.23 -14.42 15.00
N VAL A 132 1.98 -14.76 15.33
CA VAL A 132 1.59 -16.06 15.90
C VAL A 132 0.64 -16.78 14.95
N ILE A 133 0.96 -18.03 14.61
CA ILE A 133 0.16 -18.85 13.70
C ILE A 133 -0.21 -20.18 14.36
N SER A 134 -1.50 -20.46 14.44
CA SER A 134 -2.05 -21.77 14.83
C SER A 134 -2.62 -22.47 13.60
N ARG A 135 -2.20 -23.72 13.33
CA ARG A 135 -2.63 -24.49 12.17
C ARG A 135 -3.23 -25.82 12.55
N ALA A 136 -4.27 -26.24 11.83
CA ALA A 136 -4.83 -27.58 11.93
C ALA A 136 -5.17 -28.13 10.53
N SER A 137 -5.13 -29.45 10.38
CA SER A 137 -5.56 -30.12 9.15
C SER A 137 -6.17 -31.49 9.43
N LYS A 138 -7.10 -31.90 8.57
CA LYS A 138 -7.71 -33.23 8.61
C LYS A 138 -8.22 -33.60 7.20
N GLY A 139 -7.55 -34.56 6.56
CA GLY A 139 -7.88 -34.96 5.19
C GLY A 139 -7.65 -33.80 4.21
N GLU A 140 -8.67 -33.46 3.42
CA GLU A 140 -8.66 -32.32 2.48
C GLU A 140 -8.81 -30.95 3.17
N PHE A 141 -9.14 -30.91 4.46
CA PHE A 141 -9.41 -29.66 5.18
C PHE A 141 -8.16 -29.10 5.86
N TYR A 142 -7.87 -27.84 5.61
CA TYR A 142 -6.79 -27.09 6.23
C TYR A 142 -7.32 -25.78 6.80
N THR A 143 -6.82 -25.39 7.97
CA THR A 143 -7.16 -24.10 8.58
C THR A 143 -5.95 -23.51 9.30
N ALA A 144 -5.85 -22.18 9.25
CA ALA A 144 -4.83 -21.42 9.94
C ALA A 144 -5.45 -20.18 10.59
N LEU A 145 -5.12 -19.92 11.85
CA LEU A 145 -5.40 -18.66 12.54
C LEU A 145 -4.09 -17.93 12.76
N THR A 146 -3.96 -16.78 12.14
CA THR A 146 -2.79 -15.90 12.21
C THR A 146 -3.17 -14.62 12.96
N VAL A 147 -2.32 -14.21 13.90
CA VAL A 147 -2.38 -12.89 14.54
C VAL A 147 -1.02 -12.24 14.35
N GLY A 148 -0.99 -11.00 13.86
CA GLY A 148 0.26 -10.33 13.52
C GLY A 148 0.14 -8.83 13.47
N ASP A 149 1.27 -8.14 13.61
CA ASP A 149 1.36 -6.67 13.45
C ASP A 149 1.56 -6.26 11.98
N VAL A 150 2.16 -7.14 11.15
CA VAL A 150 2.51 -6.86 9.75
C VAL A 150 2.19 -8.09 8.89
N ILE A 151 0.92 -8.32 8.59
CA ILE A 151 0.47 -9.42 7.72
C ILE A 151 0.26 -8.89 6.30
N ARG A 152 1.01 -9.40 5.32
CA ARG A 152 0.73 -9.15 3.89
C ARG A 152 -0.53 -9.92 3.50
N THR A 153 -1.62 -9.20 3.20
CA THR A 153 -2.91 -9.82 2.88
C THR A 153 -3.66 -9.08 1.78
N THR A 154 -4.24 -9.83 0.84
CA THR A 154 -5.17 -9.30 -0.17
C THR A 154 -6.40 -10.18 -0.24
N LEU A 155 -7.59 -9.59 -0.08
CA LEU A 155 -8.85 -10.26 -0.43
C LEU A 155 -9.08 -10.11 -1.93
N THR A 156 -9.12 -8.90 -2.44
CA THR A 156 -9.14 -8.58 -3.88
C THR A 156 -8.56 -7.16 -4.06
N PRO A 157 -8.04 -6.81 -5.24
CA PRO A 157 -7.37 -5.51 -5.43
C PRO A 157 -8.31 -4.30 -5.33
N LEU A 158 -9.63 -4.46 -5.51
CA LEU A 158 -10.58 -3.36 -5.35
C LEU A 158 -11.15 -3.23 -3.94
N VAL A 159 -10.94 -4.21 -3.06
CA VAL A 159 -11.68 -4.28 -1.78
C VAL A 159 -10.77 -4.28 -0.56
N PHE A 160 -9.72 -5.11 -0.55
CA PHE A 160 -8.76 -5.09 0.54
C PHE A 160 -7.40 -5.62 0.10
N SER A 161 -6.35 -4.81 0.22
CA SER A 161 -4.97 -5.16 -0.05
C SER A 161 -4.05 -4.31 0.83
N SER A 162 -3.33 -4.96 1.74
CA SER A 162 -2.40 -4.27 2.63
C SER A 162 -1.08 -5.04 2.74
N PRO A 163 0.08 -4.36 2.72
CA PRO A 163 1.38 -4.97 3.00
C PRO A 163 1.61 -5.23 4.49
N SER A 164 0.94 -4.49 5.37
CA SER A 164 1.21 -4.46 6.80
C SER A 164 -0.05 -4.54 7.66
N PHE A 165 -0.99 -5.45 7.33
CA PHE A 165 -2.22 -5.59 8.10
C PHE A 165 -1.93 -6.04 9.55
N ASN A 166 -2.32 -5.21 10.52
CA ASN A 166 -2.25 -5.52 11.94
C ASN A 166 -3.60 -6.05 12.41
N GLY A 167 -3.66 -7.34 12.76
CA GLY A 167 -4.93 -7.96 13.15
C GLY A 167 -4.91 -9.47 13.12
N LEU A 168 -6.11 -10.03 12.97
CA LEU A 168 -6.38 -11.46 12.91
C LEU A 168 -6.80 -11.85 11.50
N GLN A 169 -6.18 -12.91 10.98
CA GLN A 169 -6.56 -13.59 9.76
C GLN A 169 -6.87 -15.07 10.05
N TRP A 170 -8.07 -15.51 9.70
CA TRP A 170 -8.46 -16.91 9.76
C TRP A 170 -8.73 -17.44 8.36
N ASP A 171 -7.93 -18.43 7.96
CA ASP A 171 -8.03 -19.09 6.68
C ASP A 171 -8.57 -20.52 6.83
N PHE A 172 -9.34 -20.93 5.84
CA PHE A 172 -9.81 -22.28 5.66
C PHE A 172 -9.75 -22.63 4.17
N ILE A 173 -9.26 -23.83 3.85
CA ILE A 173 -9.25 -24.33 2.48
C ILE A 173 -9.54 -25.84 2.44
N SER A 174 -10.21 -26.24 1.36
CA SER A 174 -10.53 -27.61 0.96
C SER A 174 -10.37 -27.73 -0.57
N ASP A 175 -10.56 -28.93 -1.12
CA ASP A 175 -10.46 -29.17 -2.56
C ASP A 175 -11.39 -28.29 -3.41
N LYS A 176 -12.55 -27.88 -2.87
CA LYS A 176 -13.56 -27.10 -3.61
C LYS A 176 -13.80 -25.70 -3.06
N TYR A 177 -13.52 -25.46 -1.79
CA TYR A 177 -13.89 -24.22 -1.11
C TYR A 177 -12.70 -23.63 -0.38
N ALA A 178 -12.51 -22.32 -0.52
CA ALA A 178 -11.61 -21.52 0.29
C ALA A 178 -12.40 -20.40 0.99
N PHE A 179 -11.99 -20.05 2.19
CA PHE A 179 -12.61 -19.01 3.00
C PHE A 179 -11.56 -18.28 3.84
N THR A 180 -11.66 -16.96 3.89
CA THR A 180 -10.78 -16.10 4.69
C THR A 180 -11.63 -15.09 5.46
N VAL A 181 -11.32 -14.92 6.75
CA VAL A 181 -11.85 -13.86 7.62
C VAL A 181 -10.70 -12.99 8.08
N LEU A 182 -10.85 -11.68 7.93
CA LEU A 182 -9.95 -10.68 8.48
C LEU A 182 -10.71 -9.85 9.50
N THR A 183 -10.09 -9.51 10.63
CA THR A 183 -10.71 -8.63 11.62
C THR A 183 -9.65 -7.95 12.47
N THR A 184 -9.89 -6.68 12.79
CA THR A 184 -9.05 -5.92 13.71
C THR A 184 -9.82 -4.78 14.38
N ARG A 185 -9.30 -4.29 15.50
CA ARG A 185 -9.68 -3.01 16.08
C ARG A 185 -8.75 -1.95 15.50
N ILE A 186 -9.28 -1.16 14.57
CA ILE A 186 -8.49 -0.14 13.86
C ILE A 186 -8.05 0.99 14.83
N THR A 187 -8.89 1.32 15.81
CA THR A 187 -8.53 2.31 16.83
C THR A 187 -7.63 1.66 17.88
N ASP A 188 -6.41 2.18 18.03
CA ASP A 188 -5.43 1.73 19.01
C ASP A 188 -5.28 0.19 19.01
N PRO A 189 -4.70 -0.39 17.93
CA PRO A 189 -4.45 -1.82 17.84
C PRO A 189 -3.35 -2.29 18.80
N THR A 190 -2.71 -1.36 19.52
CA THR A 190 -1.64 -1.51 20.49
C THR A 190 -0.41 -2.27 19.98
N GLU A 191 0.80 -1.83 20.36
CA GLU A 191 2.01 -2.63 20.15
C GLU A 191 2.18 -3.72 21.23
N ALA A 192 3.07 -4.68 20.96
CA ALA A 192 3.52 -5.63 21.97
C ALA A 192 4.10 -4.92 23.21
N ALA A 193 3.55 -5.24 24.37
CA ALA A 193 3.94 -4.61 25.62
C ALA A 193 5.44 -4.75 25.92
N SER A 194 6.02 -3.74 26.57
CA SER A 194 7.41 -3.81 27.06
C SER A 194 7.57 -4.63 28.35
N SER A 195 6.47 -4.87 29.07
CA SER A 195 6.44 -5.57 30.36
C SER A 195 5.15 -6.40 30.51
N GLU A 196 5.25 -7.51 31.22
CA GLU A 196 4.12 -8.38 31.59
C GLU A 196 3.03 -7.68 32.40
N THR A 197 3.41 -6.62 33.13
CA THR A 197 2.49 -5.86 33.97
C THR A 197 1.57 -4.95 33.18
N PHE A 198 1.79 -4.78 31.87
CA PHE A 198 0.92 -3.98 31.02
C PHE A 198 -0.47 -4.63 30.95
N PRO A 199 -1.52 -3.92 31.40
CA PRO A 199 -2.84 -4.52 31.49
C PRO A 199 -3.52 -4.67 30.13
N GLY A 200 -3.07 -3.97 29.07
CA GLY A 200 -3.79 -3.84 27.81
C GLY A 200 -4.49 -2.49 27.68
N VAL A 201 -5.09 -2.23 26.52
CA VAL A 201 -5.81 -1.00 26.21
C VAL A 201 -7.32 -1.26 26.18
N ASN A 202 -8.05 -0.46 26.96
CA ASN A 202 -9.51 -0.47 26.99
C ASN A 202 -10.08 0.78 26.33
N VAL A 203 -11.03 0.61 25.41
CA VAL A 203 -11.70 1.74 24.73
C VAL A 203 -13.21 1.54 24.71
N THR A 204 -13.94 2.66 24.70
CA THR A 204 -15.40 2.67 24.50
C THR A 204 -15.74 2.93 23.04
N ASN A 205 -15.08 3.91 22.43
CA ASN A 205 -15.21 4.27 21.03
C ASN A 205 -14.07 3.65 20.23
N TYR A 206 -14.37 2.97 19.13
CA TYR A 206 -13.36 2.42 18.24
C TYR A 206 -13.94 2.17 16.86
N THR A 207 -13.08 2.16 15.84
CA THR A 207 -13.41 1.69 14.51
C THR A 207 -13.02 0.21 14.41
N ARG A 208 -13.93 -0.62 13.90
CA ARG A 208 -13.72 -2.06 13.69
C ARG A 208 -13.65 -2.36 12.20
N PHE A 209 -12.75 -3.24 11.82
CA PHE A 209 -12.68 -3.83 10.49
C PHE A 209 -13.12 -5.29 10.51
N LEU A 210 -13.89 -5.69 9.50
CA LEU A 210 -14.24 -7.08 9.20
C LEU A 210 -14.16 -7.30 7.69
N GLY A 211 -13.38 -8.28 7.27
CA GLY A 211 -13.31 -8.73 5.88
C GLY A 211 -13.63 -10.21 5.76
N LEU A 212 -14.38 -10.57 4.73
CA LEU A 212 -14.79 -11.94 4.42
C LEU A 212 -14.56 -12.18 2.93
N ARG A 213 -13.93 -13.32 2.59
CA ARG A 213 -13.86 -13.82 1.22
C ARG A 213 -14.15 -15.30 1.19
N GLY A 214 -15.04 -15.72 0.30
CA GLY A 214 -15.30 -17.13 0.01
C GLY A 214 -15.09 -17.40 -1.48
N VAL A 215 -14.44 -18.51 -1.81
CA VAL A 215 -14.21 -18.94 -3.19
C VAL A 215 -14.68 -20.38 -3.36
N ALA A 216 -15.42 -20.65 -4.43
CA ALA A 216 -15.86 -21.97 -4.82
C ALA A 216 -15.29 -22.35 -6.20
N GLN A 217 -14.65 -23.50 -6.28
CA GLN A 217 -14.21 -24.12 -7.53
C GLN A 217 -15.41 -24.83 -8.19
N VAL A 218 -15.75 -24.39 -9.41
CA VAL A 218 -16.83 -24.96 -10.23
C VAL A 218 -16.21 -25.72 -11.42
N GLY A 219 -16.12 -27.04 -11.29
CA GLY A 219 -15.45 -27.88 -12.29
C GLY A 219 -13.92 -27.73 -12.25
N GLY A 220 -13.24 -27.93 -13.38
CA GLY A 220 -11.77 -27.93 -13.43
C GLY A 220 -11.11 -26.56 -13.69
N TYR A 221 -11.87 -25.57 -14.15
CA TYR A 221 -11.29 -24.34 -14.74
C TYR A 221 -11.89 -23.04 -14.23
N VAL A 222 -13.02 -23.09 -13.51
CA VAL A 222 -13.77 -21.90 -13.11
C VAL A 222 -13.78 -21.77 -11.59
N LYS A 223 -13.49 -20.57 -11.09
CA LYS A 223 -13.67 -20.19 -9.69
C LYS A 223 -14.63 -19.02 -9.62
N VAL A 224 -15.54 -19.08 -8.66
CA VAL A 224 -16.45 -17.97 -8.34
C VAL A 224 -16.18 -17.55 -6.91
N GLY A 225 -15.93 -16.26 -6.71
CA GLY A 225 -15.71 -15.65 -5.42
C GLY A 225 -16.84 -14.71 -5.02
N ALA A 226 -17.04 -14.57 -3.72
CA ALA A 226 -17.83 -13.50 -3.12
C ALA A 226 -17.08 -12.94 -1.91
N HIS A 227 -17.18 -11.64 -1.72
CA HIS A 227 -16.50 -10.95 -0.64
C HIS A 227 -17.35 -9.83 -0.04
N TYR A 228 -17.09 -9.54 1.22
CA TYR A 228 -17.72 -8.47 1.98
C TYR A 228 -16.69 -7.90 2.94
N VAL A 229 -16.45 -6.60 2.86
CA VAL A 229 -15.58 -5.86 3.77
C VAL A 229 -16.36 -4.71 4.37
N THR A 230 -16.14 -4.43 5.65
CA THR A 230 -16.64 -3.23 6.30
C THR A 230 -15.62 -2.70 7.29
N ALA A 231 -15.50 -1.39 7.34
CA ALA A 231 -14.84 -0.68 8.42
C ALA A 231 -15.77 0.43 8.92
N HIS A 232 -16.07 0.41 10.22
CA HIS A 232 -17.10 1.26 10.79
C HIS A 232 -16.88 1.56 12.28
N ASN A 233 -17.41 2.69 12.72
CA ASN A 233 -17.36 3.13 14.11
C ASN A 233 -18.30 2.31 14.99
N VAL A 234 -17.81 1.94 16.17
CA VAL A 234 -18.49 1.09 17.16
C VAL A 234 -18.38 1.75 18.53
N ARG A 235 -19.40 1.47 19.36
CA ARG A 235 -19.46 1.83 20.76
C ARG A 235 -19.66 0.58 21.61
N SER A 236 -18.75 0.30 22.54
CA SER A 236 -18.87 -0.89 23.40
C SER A 236 -20.01 -0.77 24.41
N ASP A 237 -20.45 0.45 24.75
CA ASP A 237 -21.53 0.71 25.69
C ASP A 237 -22.93 0.60 25.06
N TYR A 238 -23.01 0.38 23.76
CA TYR A 238 -24.25 0.09 23.04
C TYR A 238 -24.58 -1.39 23.08
N ASP A 239 -25.87 -1.72 23.11
CA ASP A 239 -26.30 -3.11 22.95
C ASP A 239 -26.28 -3.53 21.47
N LEU A 240 -26.44 -4.83 21.20
CA LEU A 240 -26.46 -5.37 19.83
C LEU A 240 -27.58 -4.79 18.93
N ARG A 241 -28.62 -4.17 19.50
CA ARG A 241 -29.73 -3.57 18.74
C ARG A 241 -29.45 -2.11 18.36
N GLU A 242 -28.56 -1.46 19.08
CA GLU A 242 -28.07 -0.11 18.85
C GLU A 242 -26.82 -0.11 17.96
N SER A 243 -25.98 -1.14 18.10
CA SER A 243 -24.85 -1.43 17.21
C SER A 243 -25.29 -1.70 15.76
N SER A 244 -24.43 -1.35 14.80
CA SER A 244 -24.72 -1.43 13.37
C SER A 244 -23.44 -1.62 12.55
N LEU A 245 -23.43 -2.56 11.60
CA LEU A 245 -22.32 -2.73 10.64
C LEU A 245 -22.15 -1.53 9.69
N LYS A 246 -23.15 -0.66 9.61
CA LYS A 246 -23.07 0.65 8.92
C LYS A 246 -22.44 1.75 9.79
N GLY A 247 -21.93 1.37 10.95
CA GLY A 247 -21.40 2.25 11.97
C GLY A 247 -22.45 2.97 12.80
N VAL A 248 -21.99 3.53 13.91
CA VAL A 248 -22.70 4.44 14.82
C VAL A 248 -21.85 5.69 15.04
N LEU A 249 -22.46 6.78 15.54
CA LEU A 249 -21.68 7.95 15.96
C LEU A 249 -20.99 7.64 17.29
N THR A 250 -19.70 7.96 17.37
CA THR A 250 -18.93 7.89 18.62
C THR A 250 -19.34 8.99 19.60
N GLU A 251 -18.88 8.90 20.85
CA GLU A 251 -19.14 9.94 21.87
C GLU A 251 -18.65 11.33 21.42
N GLY A 252 -17.45 11.42 20.83
CA GLY A 252 -16.89 12.68 20.34
C GLY A 252 -17.66 13.27 19.15
N GLN A 253 -17.94 12.46 18.11
CA GLN A 253 -18.77 12.86 16.96
C GLN A 253 -20.18 13.33 17.38
N ASN A 254 -20.75 12.74 18.43
CA ASN A 254 -22.09 13.03 18.92
C ASN A 254 -22.10 13.92 20.18
N SER A 255 -21.08 14.76 20.38
CA SER A 255 -20.92 15.59 21.59
C SER A 255 -21.84 16.82 21.65
N GLY A 256 -22.62 17.10 20.60
CA GLY A 256 -23.37 18.35 20.47
C GLY A 256 -24.68 18.25 19.68
N TYR A 257 -25.16 19.41 19.27
CA TYR A 257 -26.30 19.59 18.36
C TYR A 257 -25.86 20.36 17.13
N ILE A 258 -26.56 20.20 16.02
CA ILE A 258 -26.34 21.00 14.82
C ILE A 258 -26.89 22.40 15.01
N GLU A 259 -25.96 23.37 15.10
CA GLU A 259 -26.27 24.79 15.18
C GLU A 259 -26.16 25.46 13.81
N LYS A 260 -25.22 25.01 12.98
CA LYS A 260 -24.90 25.62 11.68
C LYS A 260 -24.52 24.56 10.65
N ILE A 261 -25.04 24.67 9.44
CA ILE A 261 -24.61 23.89 8.27
C ILE A 261 -24.15 24.85 7.19
N VAL A 262 -23.06 24.51 6.50
CA VAL A 262 -22.53 25.28 5.38
C VAL A 262 -22.37 24.36 4.18
N ILE A 263 -22.93 24.76 3.03
CA ILE A 263 -22.81 24.05 1.76
C ILE A 263 -21.93 24.89 0.83
N ARG A 264 -20.93 24.26 0.22
CA ARG A 264 -20.07 24.85 -0.80
C ARG A 264 -20.41 24.25 -2.15
N LEU A 265 -20.66 25.11 -3.13
CA LEU A 265 -20.83 24.75 -4.53
C LEU A 265 -19.64 25.31 -5.31
N SER A 266 -18.96 24.46 -6.06
CA SER A 266 -17.85 24.83 -6.93
C SER A 266 -17.98 24.18 -8.30
N ASP A 267 -17.14 24.61 -9.22
CA ASP A 267 -16.85 23.89 -10.46
C ASP A 267 -16.12 22.56 -10.15
N ASP A 268 -16.50 21.43 -10.77
CA ASP A 268 -15.76 20.16 -10.67
C ASP A 268 -14.62 20.09 -11.71
N SER A 269 -14.65 20.94 -12.75
CA SER A 269 -13.59 21.12 -13.77
C SER A 269 -13.13 22.57 -13.89
N PRO A 270 -12.57 23.17 -12.81
CA PRO A 270 -12.30 24.61 -12.74
C PRO A 270 -11.26 25.13 -13.76
N GLU A 271 -10.49 24.25 -14.42
CA GLU A 271 -9.37 24.64 -15.26
C GLU A 271 -9.79 25.33 -16.56
N ASP A 272 -11.02 25.10 -17.04
CA ASP A 272 -11.53 25.76 -18.23
C ASP A 272 -12.12 27.15 -17.97
N GLY A 273 -12.32 27.50 -16.70
CA GLY A 273 -12.79 28.79 -16.23
C GLY A 273 -14.24 29.14 -16.57
N VAL A 274 -15.06 28.20 -17.08
CA VAL A 274 -16.42 28.48 -17.55
C VAL A 274 -17.40 27.31 -17.35
N GLY A 275 -18.61 27.62 -16.89
CA GLY A 275 -19.68 26.62 -16.84
C GLY A 275 -19.61 25.74 -15.60
N GLY A 276 -19.21 26.31 -14.47
CA GLY A 276 -19.28 25.63 -13.18
C GLY A 276 -20.67 25.69 -12.56
N ALA A 277 -20.78 25.41 -11.25
CA ALA A 277 -22.06 25.19 -10.59
C ALA A 277 -23.05 26.35 -10.77
N ALA A 278 -24.24 26.06 -11.31
CA ALA A 278 -25.32 27.02 -11.49
C ALA A 278 -26.47 26.75 -10.50
N LEU A 279 -26.70 27.66 -9.56
CA LEU A 279 -27.72 27.54 -8.52
C LEU A 279 -29.00 28.31 -8.88
N TYR A 280 -30.11 27.57 -9.02
CA TYR A 280 -31.44 28.12 -9.31
C TYR A 280 -32.34 28.22 -8.08
N GLY A 281 -32.09 27.41 -7.06
CA GLY A 281 -32.89 27.39 -5.84
C GLY A 281 -32.30 26.46 -4.80
N ALA A 282 -32.59 26.74 -3.54
CA ALA A 282 -32.16 25.94 -2.40
C ALA A 282 -33.29 25.85 -1.38
N LYS A 283 -33.53 24.65 -0.87
CA LYS A 283 -34.54 24.36 0.16
C LYS A 283 -33.94 23.52 1.26
N ILE A 284 -34.47 23.71 2.46
CA ILE A 284 -34.16 22.91 3.65
C ILE A 284 -35.41 22.21 4.14
N ILE A 285 -35.26 20.92 4.43
CA ILE A 285 -36.30 20.02 4.93
C ILE A 285 -35.81 19.52 6.29
N ILE A 286 -36.60 19.72 7.33
CA ILE A 286 -36.27 19.30 8.70
C ILE A 286 -37.36 18.36 9.19
N ASP A 287 -36.98 17.16 9.65
CA ASP A 287 -37.89 16.10 10.10
C ASP A 287 -39.03 15.82 9.09
N GLY A 288 -38.68 15.83 7.79
CA GLY A 288 -39.60 15.59 6.68
C GLY A 288 -40.54 16.76 6.32
N ARG A 289 -40.34 17.94 6.93
CA ARG A 289 -41.14 19.16 6.65
C ARG A 289 -40.27 20.23 6.01
N GLU A 290 -40.72 20.79 4.88
CA GLU A 290 -40.10 21.95 4.27
C GLU A 290 -40.18 23.17 5.21
N MET A 291 -39.06 23.87 5.39
CA MET A 291 -38.96 25.03 6.28
C MET A 291 -38.63 26.30 5.47
N PRO A 292 -39.60 26.89 4.76
CA PRO A 292 -39.36 28.01 3.85
C PRO A 292 -38.86 29.29 4.55
N GLN A 293 -39.14 29.44 5.86
CA GLN A 293 -38.64 30.54 6.68
C GLN A 293 -37.13 30.48 6.96
N ILE A 294 -36.50 29.30 6.83
CA ILE A 294 -35.06 29.11 7.04
C ILE A 294 -34.36 29.26 5.69
N THR A 295 -33.83 30.45 5.43
CA THR A 295 -33.09 30.76 4.19
C THR A 295 -31.59 30.86 4.48
N PRO A 296 -30.72 30.42 3.56
CA PRO A 296 -29.28 30.54 3.75
C PRO A 296 -28.82 31.99 3.55
N SER A 297 -27.78 32.39 4.27
CA SER A 297 -26.94 33.50 3.81
C SER A 297 -26.05 33.00 2.68
N ILE A 298 -26.07 33.72 1.56
CA ILE A 298 -25.33 33.36 0.35
C ILE A 298 -24.10 34.27 0.24
N GLU A 299 -22.93 33.66 0.11
CA GLU A 299 -21.65 34.34 -0.12
C GLU A 299 -20.98 33.78 -1.37
N GLY A 300 -20.23 34.63 -2.09
CA GLY A 300 -19.57 34.24 -3.34
C GLY A 300 -20.54 34.05 -4.52
N GLY A 301 -20.01 33.48 -5.60
CA GLY A 301 -20.69 33.32 -6.88
C GLY A 301 -20.88 34.63 -7.65
N ARG A 302 -21.08 34.50 -8.97
CA ARG A 302 -21.38 35.61 -9.87
C ARG A 302 -22.78 35.48 -10.41
N LEU A 303 -23.57 36.55 -10.33
CA LEU A 303 -24.91 36.57 -10.88
C LEU A 303 -24.84 36.79 -12.40
N ILE A 304 -25.16 35.75 -13.17
CA ILE A 304 -25.13 35.78 -14.64
C ILE A 304 -26.51 35.36 -15.15
N GLY A 305 -27.18 36.25 -15.89
CA GLY A 305 -28.51 35.94 -16.45
C GLY A 305 -29.59 35.65 -15.40
N GLY A 306 -29.44 36.15 -14.16
CA GLY A 306 -30.36 35.90 -13.05
C GLY A 306 -30.12 34.59 -12.29
N VAL A 307 -29.06 33.84 -12.63
CA VAL A 307 -28.65 32.60 -11.96
C VAL A 307 -27.30 32.84 -11.28
N LEU A 308 -27.14 32.34 -10.06
CA LEU A 308 -25.89 32.44 -9.35
C LEU A 308 -24.94 31.32 -9.82
N ARG A 309 -23.75 31.67 -10.29
CA ARG A 309 -22.78 30.74 -10.86
C ARG A 309 -21.43 30.75 -10.16
N ALA A 310 -20.82 29.58 -10.03
CA ALA A 310 -19.46 29.38 -9.54
C ALA A 310 -18.59 28.87 -10.70
N ASP A 311 -18.22 29.75 -11.63
CA ASP A 311 -17.39 29.41 -12.80
C ASP A 311 -15.88 29.42 -12.45
N GLY A 312 -15.14 28.38 -12.82
CA GLY A 312 -13.70 28.29 -12.57
C GLY A 312 -13.36 28.24 -11.07
N PRO A 313 -12.45 29.10 -10.56
CA PRO A 313 -12.07 29.09 -9.15
C PRO A 313 -13.11 29.74 -8.21
N GLU A 314 -14.21 30.28 -8.74
CA GLU A 314 -15.27 30.88 -7.93
C GLU A 314 -16.05 29.81 -7.15
N VAL A 315 -16.60 30.18 -5.99
CA VAL A 315 -17.42 29.29 -5.15
C VAL A 315 -18.66 30.00 -4.67
N ILE A 316 -19.76 29.26 -4.49
CA ILE A 316 -20.97 29.73 -3.81
C ILE A 316 -21.05 29.03 -2.45
N ILE A 317 -21.19 29.82 -1.39
CA ILE A 317 -21.33 29.33 -0.02
C ILE A 317 -22.73 29.63 0.48
N LEU A 318 -23.47 28.58 0.83
CA LEU A 318 -24.79 28.66 1.45
C LEU A 318 -24.66 28.33 2.94
N THR A 319 -24.85 29.31 3.80
CA THR A 319 -24.78 29.14 5.25
C THR A 319 -26.16 29.15 5.88
N TYR A 320 -26.53 28.04 6.52
CA TYR A 320 -27.76 27.86 7.28
C TYR A 320 -27.47 27.94 8.78
N ASP A 321 -27.94 29.00 9.44
CA ASP A 321 -27.88 29.17 10.90
C ASP A 321 -29.16 28.61 11.53
N ILE A 322 -29.13 27.31 11.86
CA ILE A 322 -30.29 26.55 12.32
C ILE A 322 -30.76 27.07 13.69
N LYS A 323 -29.82 27.27 14.61
CA LYS A 323 -30.09 27.75 15.97
C LYS A 323 -30.77 29.11 15.94
N ARG A 324 -30.18 30.08 15.24
CA ARG A 324 -30.74 31.44 15.13
C ARG A 324 -32.11 31.42 14.45
N ALA A 325 -32.30 30.60 13.42
CA ALA A 325 -33.58 30.50 12.73
C ALA A 325 -34.68 29.95 13.66
N TYR A 326 -34.40 28.90 14.43
CA TYR A 326 -35.35 28.34 15.40
C TYR A 326 -35.74 29.35 16.49
N GLU A 327 -34.78 30.11 16.99
CA GLU A 327 -35.00 31.17 17.98
C GLU A 327 -35.80 32.34 17.39
N THR A 328 -35.49 32.77 16.17
CA THR A 328 -36.12 33.92 15.52
C THR A 328 -37.58 33.65 15.13
N TYR A 329 -37.86 32.46 14.60
CA TYR A 329 -39.19 32.08 14.11
C TYR A 329 -39.99 31.25 15.12
N ASN A 330 -39.47 31.04 16.33
CA ASN A 330 -40.11 30.28 17.41
C ASN A 330 -40.58 28.88 16.95
N LEU A 331 -39.70 28.14 16.26
CA LEU A 331 -39.99 26.82 15.66
C LEU A 331 -39.86 25.66 16.65
N GLY A 332 -39.73 25.95 17.95
CA GLY A 332 -39.46 24.99 19.00
C GLY A 332 -37.98 24.91 19.36
N ARG A 333 -37.51 23.73 19.77
CA ARG A 333 -36.12 23.49 20.17
C ARG A 333 -35.36 22.81 19.04
N TYR A 334 -34.30 23.43 18.54
CA TYR A 334 -33.45 22.83 17.50
C TYR A 334 -32.75 21.55 18.00
N GLN A 335 -32.61 21.38 19.32
CA GLN A 335 -32.09 20.15 19.94
C GLN A 335 -32.97 18.91 19.70
N ASN A 336 -34.22 19.09 19.27
CA ASN A 336 -35.13 17.98 19.00
C ASN A 336 -35.08 17.50 17.54
N ILE A 337 -34.25 18.13 16.69
CA ILE A 337 -34.16 17.77 15.27
C ILE A 337 -33.53 16.38 15.12
N GLU A 338 -34.16 15.49 14.35
CA GLU A 338 -33.65 14.14 14.09
C GLU A 338 -32.99 14.03 12.71
N GLU A 339 -33.35 14.91 11.77
CA GLU A 339 -32.88 14.89 10.39
C GLU A 339 -32.94 16.27 9.74
N ILE A 340 -31.87 16.64 9.01
CA ILE A 340 -31.83 17.81 8.13
C ILE A 340 -31.41 17.36 6.73
N GLU A 341 -32.22 17.75 5.76
CA GLU A 341 -32.04 17.44 4.36
C GLU A 341 -32.10 18.71 3.50
N PHE A 342 -31.31 18.72 2.43
CA PHE A 342 -31.23 19.83 1.50
C PHE A 342 -31.68 19.37 0.13
N GLU A 343 -32.40 20.25 -0.57
CA GLU A 343 -32.77 20.08 -1.97
C GLU A 343 -32.31 21.33 -2.72
N LEU A 344 -31.32 21.15 -3.60
CA LEU A 344 -30.74 22.21 -4.42
C LEU A 344 -31.16 22.00 -5.87
N VAL A 345 -31.53 23.07 -6.57
CA VAL A 345 -31.75 23.04 -8.02
C VAL A 345 -30.46 23.50 -8.68
N LEU A 346 -29.69 22.53 -9.17
CA LEU A 346 -28.37 22.74 -9.76
C LEU A 346 -28.37 22.37 -11.24
N ALA A 347 -27.53 23.05 -12.01
CA ALA A 347 -27.14 22.65 -13.35
C ALA A 347 -25.64 22.91 -13.55
N ASN A 348 -25.15 22.54 -14.73
CA ASN A 348 -23.75 22.63 -15.16
C ASN A 348 -22.81 21.66 -14.41
N ASP A 349 -21.50 21.90 -14.47
CA ASP A 349 -20.47 21.11 -13.82
C ASP A 349 -20.32 21.52 -12.35
N TYR A 350 -21.14 20.92 -11.49
CA TYR A 350 -21.18 21.26 -10.07
C TYR A 350 -20.50 20.19 -9.21
N LYS A 351 -19.79 20.65 -8.18
CA LYS A 351 -19.38 19.86 -7.01
C LYS A 351 -20.06 20.43 -5.77
N VAL A 352 -20.70 19.58 -4.99
CA VAL A 352 -21.40 19.94 -3.75
C VAL A 352 -20.68 19.33 -2.56
N GLU A 353 -20.28 20.18 -1.63
CA GLU A 353 -19.65 19.78 -0.39
C GLU A 353 -20.37 20.41 0.80
N VAL A 354 -20.37 19.74 1.95
CA VAL A 354 -21.08 20.19 3.15
C VAL A 354 -20.20 20.09 4.40
N THR A 355 -20.46 20.95 5.37
CA THR A 355 -19.83 20.94 6.70
C THR A 355 -20.81 21.44 7.77
N SER A 356 -20.46 21.27 9.06
CA SER A 356 -21.20 21.81 10.20
C SER A 356 -20.29 22.18 11.36
N ASN A 357 -20.87 22.70 12.44
CA ASN A 357 -20.16 22.94 13.70
C ASN A 357 -19.64 21.68 14.41
N LEU A 358 -19.95 20.46 13.93
CA LEU A 358 -19.43 19.19 14.45
C LEU A 358 -18.50 18.48 13.46
N GLN A 359 -18.23 19.07 12.30
CA GLN A 359 -17.36 18.52 11.26
C GLN A 359 -16.14 19.43 11.09
N THR A 360 -15.19 19.28 12.02
CA THR A 360 -14.09 20.23 12.19
C THR A 360 -12.72 19.61 11.97
N SER A 361 -11.75 20.49 11.74
CA SER A 361 -10.33 20.17 11.71
C SER A 361 -9.77 20.02 13.13
N TYR A 362 -8.51 19.61 13.24
CA TYR A 362 -7.77 19.65 14.51
C TYR A 362 -7.73 21.06 15.14
N SER A 363 -7.70 22.12 14.32
CA SER A 363 -7.75 23.52 14.77
C SER A 363 -9.17 24.04 15.07
N GLY A 364 -10.21 23.23 14.84
CA GLY A 364 -11.61 23.61 15.01
C GLY A 364 -12.22 24.37 13.82
N GLU A 365 -11.54 24.40 12.67
CA GLU A 365 -12.04 25.02 11.44
C GLU A 365 -13.01 24.06 10.71
N PRO A 366 -14.02 24.57 9.98
CA PRO A 366 -14.94 23.71 9.22
C PRO A 366 -14.23 22.95 8.10
N VAL A 367 -14.41 21.62 8.05
CA VAL A 367 -13.90 20.78 6.96
C VAL A 367 -15.05 20.41 6.04
N PHE A 368 -14.90 20.61 4.73
CA PHE A 368 -15.92 20.29 3.73
C PHE A 368 -15.74 18.88 3.18
N LEU A 369 -16.83 18.09 3.18
CA LEU A 369 -16.85 16.75 2.60
C LEU A 369 -17.81 16.71 1.40
N PRO A 370 -17.44 16.03 0.30
CA PRO A 370 -18.29 15.92 -0.90
C PRO A 370 -19.54 15.08 -0.62
N VAL A 371 -20.67 15.50 -1.20
CA VAL A 371 -21.96 14.79 -1.11
C VAL A 371 -22.63 14.57 -2.46
N ALA A 372 -22.29 15.38 -3.46
CA ALA A 372 -22.80 15.21 -4.82
C ALA A 372 -21.89 15.90 -5.83
N ARG A 373 -21.90 15.41 -7.07
CA ARG A 373 -21.25 16.05 -8.22
C ARG A 373 -22.04 15.84 -9.51
N ALA A 374 -21.78 16.65 -10.51
CA ALA A 374 -22.30 16.46 -11.86
C ALA A 374 -21.59 15.30 -12.56
N ARG A 375 -22.22 14.74 -13.60
CA ARG A 375 -21.58 13.78 -14.49
C ARG A 375 -21.14 14.50 -15.76
N GLY A 376 -19.83 14.51 -16.00
CA GLY A 376 -19.22 15.23 -17.10
C GLY A 376 -19.27 16.75 -16.92
N ASN A 377 -18.51 17.44 -17.77
CA ASN A 377 -18.37 18.89 -17.73
C ASN A 377 -19.46 19.61 -18.56
N VAL A 378 -20.68 19.66 -18.02
CA VAL A 378 -21.85 20.28 -18.68
C VAL A 378 -21.85 21.80 -18.46
N LYS A 379 -22.08 22.60 -19.49
CA LYS A 379 -21.97 24.08 -19.41
C LYS A 379 -23.22 24.86 -19.82
N ASP A 380 -24.16 24.18 -20.46
CA ASP A 380 -25.32 24.77 -21.13
C ASP A 380 -26.62 24.69 -20.30
N GLY A 381 -26.56 24.17 -19.09
CA GLY A 381 -27.70 23.97 -18.19
C GLY A 381 -28.59 22.78 -18.56
N SER A 382 -28.21 21.96 -19.54
CA SER A 382 -29.03 20.84 -20.03
C SER A 382 -29.25 19.73 -18.98
N ASN A 383 -28.39 19.67 -17.96
CA ASN A 383 -28.45 18.71 -16.85
C ASN A 383 -29.15 19.25 -15.59
N GLN A 384 -29.96 20.32 -15.70
CA GLN A 384 -30.66 20.88 -14.56
C GLN A 384 -31.46 19.81 -13.80
N THR A 385 -31.18 19.66 -12.51
CA THR A 385 -31.76 18.60 -11.68
C THR A 385 -31.92 19.05 -10.23
N PHE A 386 -32.74 18.29 -9.49
CA PHE A 386 -32.81 18.39 -8.03
C PHE A 386 -31.70 17.51 -7.42
N VAL A 387 -30.76 18.15 -6.73
CA VAL A 387 -29.73 17.48 -5.93
C VAL A 387 -30.21 17.47 -4.49
N ARG A 388 -30.57 16.28 -4.01
CA ARG A 388 -31.16 16.07 -2.69
C ARG A 388 -30.23 15.19 -1.86
N PHE A 389 -29.88 15.65 -0.65
CA PHE A 389 -29.00 14.91 0.26
C PHE A 389 -29.30 15.22 1.73
N MET A 390 -29.20 14.20 2.58
CA MET A 390 -29.27 14.35 4.03
C MET A 390 -27.89 14.67 4.62
N TYR A 391 -27.81 15.66 5.51
CA TYR A 391 -26.58 15.94 6.24
C TYR A 391 -26.32 14.87 7.32
N GLY A 392 -25.06 14.49 7.49
CA GLY A 392 -24.62 13.59 8.56
C GLY A 392 -23.10 13.47 8.64
N LEU A 393 -22.60 12.97 9.76
CA LEU A 393 -21.17 12.66 9.95
C LEU A 393 -20.87 11.23 9.47
N PRO A 394 -19.71 10.99 8.83
CA PRO A 394 -19.29 9.66 8.40
C PRO A 394 -19.23 8.65 9.57
N THR A 395 -19.79 7.46 9.38
CA THR A 395 -19.78 6.38 10.39
C THR A 395 -19.10 5.10 9.93
N GLY A 396 -18.83 4.95 8.63
CA GLY A 396 -18.12 3.80 8.07
C GLY A 396 -18.41 3.58 6.60
N ILE A 397 -17.78 2.55 6.04
CA ILE A 397 -18.06 2.05 4.69
C ILE A 397 -18.27 0.53 4.70
N ASP A 398 -18.92 0.03 3.67
CA ASP A 398 -18.85 -1.37 3.27
C ASP A 398 -18.54 -1.53 1.78
N ILE A 399 -17.96 -2.67 1.42
CA ILE A 399 -17.74 -3.06 0.03
C ILE A 399 -18.16 -4.51 -0.10
N MET A 400 -19.08 -4.79 -1.01
CA MET A 400 -19.52 -6.15 -1.32
C MET A 400 -19.41 -6.42 -2.81
N GLY A 401 -18.99 -7.62 -3.16
CA GLY A 401 -18.75 -7.94 -4.55
C GLY A 401 -18.59 -9.41 -4.84
N THR A 402 -18.33 -9.69 -6.11
CA THR A 402 -18.13 -11.04 -6.63
C THR A 402 -17.00 -11.07 -7.63
N THR A 403 -16.28 -12.19 -7.68
CA THR A 403 -15.25 -12.44 -8.67
C THR A 403 -15.56 -13.67 -9.53
N LEU A 404 -15.07 -13.64 -10.76
CA LEU A 404 -15.07 -14.79 -11.67
C LEU A 404 -13.66 -14.97 -12.23
N GLU A 405 -13.09 -16.14 -12.02
CA GLU A 405 -11.81 -16.52 -12.60
C GLU A 405 -12.02 -17.75 -13.48
N ILE A 406 -11.49 -17.70 -14.71
CA ILE A 406 -11.41 -18.83 -15.63
C ILE A 406 -9.94 -19.02 -15.95
N ASP A 407 -9.39 -20.17 -15.59
CA ASP A 407 -7.99 -20.51 -15.81
C ASP A 407 -7.89 -21.52 -16.96
N ASN A 408 -7.26 -21.12 -18.07
CA ASN A 408 -6.92 -21.95 -19.23
C ASN A 408 -8.05 -22.86 -19.77
N LEU A 409 -9.27 -22.32 -19.92
CA LEU A 409 -10.38 -23.04 -20.55
C LEU A 409 -10.22 -22.98 -22.08
N ALA A 410 -9.66 -24.03 -22.68
CA ALA A 410 -9.39 -24.10 -24.11
C ALA A 410 -8.54 -22.91 -24.64
N GLY A 411 -7.57 -22.45 -23.83
CA GLY A 411 -6.70 -21.31 -24.14
C GLY A 411 -7.23 -19.95 -23.66
N LEU A 412 -8.46 -19.88 -23.14
CA LEU A 412 -9.04 -18.68 -22.52
C LEU A 412 -8.64 -18.58 -21.05
N ASN A 413 -8.14 -17.41 -20.64
CA ASN A 413 -8.08 -16.98 -19.25
C ASN A 413 -8.97 -15.74 -19.09
N LEU A 414 -9.74 -15.67 -18.02
CA LEU A 414 -10.60 -14.53 -17.72
C LEU A 414 -10.54 -14.22 -16.23
N ARG A 415 -10.47 -12.94 -15.88
CA ARG A 415 -10.66 -12.45 -14.52
C ARG A 415 -11.67 -11.32 -14.55
N ALA A 416 -12.63 -11.35 -13.65
CA ALA A 416 -13.62 -10.31 -13.52
C ALA A 416 -13.92 -10.07 -12.04
N GLU A 417 -14.18 -8.82 -11.71
CA GLU A 417 -14.54 -8.37 -10.38
C GLU A 417 -15.58 -7.24 -10.50
N TYR A 418 -16.59 -7.27 -9.62
CA TYR A 418 -17.64 -6.25 -9.55
C TYR A 418 -17.97 -5.98 -8.09
N ASP A 419 -17.90 -4.71 -7.71
CA ASP A 419 -18.01 -4.23 -6.34
C ASP A 419 -19.02 -3.10 -6.21
N LEU A 420 -19.73 -3.13 -5.08
CA LEU A 420 -20.60 -2.08 -4.60
C LEU A 420 -20.01 -1.52 -3.31
N ASN A 421 -19.64 -0.25 -3.31
CA ASN A 421 -19.15 0.47 -2.15
C ASN A 421 -20.27 1.32 -1.54
N GLY A 422 -20.67 1.01 -0.31
CA GLY A 422 -21.61 1.78 0.49
C GLY A 422 -20.89 2.69 1.47
N GLN A 423 -21.21 3.98 1.44
CA GLN A 423 -20.66 4.98 2.36
C GLN A 423 -21.76 5.47 3.27
N PHE A 424 -21.54 5.41 4.59
CA PHE A 424 -22.59 5.65 5.58
C PHE A 424 -22.33 6.93 6.38
N ARG A 425 -23.38 7.72 6.55
CA ARG A 425 -23.39 8.89 7.42
C ARG A 425 -24.62 8.90 8.32
N ARG A 426 -24.51 9.51 9.50
CA ARG A 426 -25.61 9.66 10.44
C ARG A 426 -25.76 11.08 10.93
N PHE A 427 -27.00 11.54 11.09
CA PHE A 427 -27.27 12.87 11.62
C PHE A 427 -26.94 12.95 13.13
N PRO A 428 -26.04 13.83 13.59
CA PRO A 428 -25.65 13.91 15.00
C PRO A 428 -26.66 14.67 15.85
N ASN A 429 -27.00 14.09 16.99
CA ASN A 429 -27.83 14.69 18.03
C ASN A 429 -27.61 13.95 19.36
N GLN A 430 -26.93 14.58 20.31
CA GLN A 430 -26.62 13.98 21.62
C GLN A 430 -27.86 13.53 22.44
N GLY A 431 -29.05 14.05 22.13
CA GLY A 431 -30.31 13.66 22.77
C GLY A 431 -30.91 12.36 22.22
N LEU A 432 -30.35 11.79 21.16
CA LEU A 432 -30.81 10.56 20.51
C LEU A 432 -29.81 9.43 20.74
N ILE A 433 -30.34 8.21 20.86
CA ILE A 433 -29.54 6.96 20.82
C ILE A 433 -29.51 6.41 19.40
N ARG A 434 -30.61 6.55 18.66
CA ARG A 434 -30.74 6.10 17.27
C ARG A 434 -30.78 7.30 16.36
N HIS A 435 -29.81 7.34 15.45
CA HIS A 435 -29.65 8.44 14.50
C HIS A 435 -30.14 8.01 13.12
N LYS A 436 -30.71 8.97 12.38
CA LYS A 436 -31.09 8.74 10.98
C LYS A 436 -29.84 8.42 10.16
N LEU A 437 -29.92 7.34 9.39
CA LEU A 437 -28.87 6.84 8.52
C LEU A 437 -29.13 7.32 7.09
N GLU A 438 -28.07 7.76 6.44
CA GLU A 438 -28.01 8.02 5.02
C GLU A 438 -26.87 7.22 4.39
N GLN A 439 -27.04 6.87 3.11
CA GLN A 439 -26.12 6.01 2.38
C GLN A 439 -25.89 6.53 0.96
N ASP A 440 -24.62 6.66 0.58
CA ASP A 440 -24.22 6.80 -0.82
C ASP A 440 -23.70 5.46 -1.36
N LEU A 441 -23.78 5.28 -2.68
CA LEU A 441 -23.36 4.06 -3.37
C LEU A 441 -22.46 4.40 -4.55
N ALA A 442 -21.30 3.76 -4.61
CA ALA A 442 -20.38 3.79 -5.74
C ALA A 442 -20.12 2.38 -6.27
N LYS A 443 -19.71 2.27 -7.54
CA LYS A 443 -19.46 0.98 -8.20
C LYS A 443 -18.08 0.94 -8.80
N ALA A 444 -17.44 -0.21 -8.69
CA ALA A 444 -16.19 -0.52 -9.37
C ALA A 444 -16.31 -1.87 -10.06
N PHE A 445 -15.78 -2.00 -11.27
CA PHE A 445 -15.62 -3.31 -11.90
C PHE A 445 -14.49 -3.30 -12.91
N TYR A 446 -13.91 -4.48 -13.12
CA TYR A 446 -13.08 -4.75 -14.29
C TYR A 446 -13.30 -6.17 -14.81
N VAL A 447 -12.95 -6.37 -16.07
CA VAL A 447 -12.86 -7.66 -16.72
C VAL A 447 -11.59 -7.65 -17.56
N THR A 448 -10.72 -8.64 -17.35
CA THR A 448 -9.60 -8.93 -18.23
C THR A 448 -9.76 -10.32 -18.81
N ALA A 449 -9.49 -10.47 -20.10
CA ALA A 449 -9.56 -11.73 -20.80
C ALA A 449 -8.37 -11.88 -21.75
N SER A 450 -7.71 -13.02 -21.71
CA SER A 450 -6.68 -13.40 -22.68
C SER A 450 -7.04 -14.73 -23.32
N TYR A 451 -6.82 -14.83 -24.61
CA TYR A 451 -6.97 -16.07 -25.36
C TYR A 451 -5.68 -16.38 -26.10
N THR A 452 -5.15 -17.58 -25.91
CA THR A 452 -3.91 -18.02 -26.56
C THR A 452 -4.13 -19.33 -27.29
N SER A 453 -3.84 -19.34 -28.59
CA SER A 453 -3.91 -20.52 -29.45
C SER A 453 -2.88 -20.38 -30.55
N TYR A 454 -1.71 -20.99 -30.36
CA TYR A 454 -0.55 -20.77 -31.22
C TYR A 454 -0.90 -20.94 -32.72
N PRO A 455 -0.53 -19.98 -33.59
CA PRO A 455 0.33 -18.82 -33.33
C PRO A 455 -0.42 -17.55 -32.87
N PHE A 456 -1.74 -17.57 -32.69
CA PHE A 456 -2.54 -16.38 -32.39
C PHE A 456 -2.71 -16.13 -30.90
N PHE A 457 -2.85 -14.86 -30.54
CA PHE A 457 -3.26 -14.44 -29.21
C PHE A 457 -4.16 -13.20 -29.27
N LEU A 458 -5.02 -13.06 -28.28
CA LEU A 458 -5.97 -11.97 -28.10
C LEU A 458 -5.98 -11.58 -26.62
N TYR A 459 -6.08 -10.28 -26.34
CA TYR A 459 -6.30 -9.76 -25.00
C TYR A 459 -7.32 -8.64 -25.06
N GLY A 460 -8.22 -8.59 -24.09
CA GLY A 460 -9.12 -7.48 -23.90
C GLY A 460 -9.32 -7.19 -22.42
N GLU A 461 -9.48 -5.91 -22.10
CA GLU A 461 -9.86 -5.42 -20.79
C GLU A 461 -10.96 -4.37 -20.89
N LEU A 462 -11.81 -4.32 -19.87
CA LEU A 462 -12.93 -3.38 -19.73
C LEU A 462 -13.04 -3.01 -18.25
N PHE A 463 -13.17 -1.73 -17.94
CA PHE A 463 -13.19 -1.26 -16.56
C PHE A 463 -14.08 -0.02 -16.39
N ASN A 464 -14.56 0.17 -15.16
CA ASN A 464 -15.28 1.37 -14.71
C ASN A 464 -15.10 1.48 -13.20
N ILE A 465 -14.47 2.55 -12.73
CA ILE A 465 -14.38 2.89 -11.32
C ILE A 465 -15.09 4.23 -11.13
N ASP A 466 -16.19 4.24 -10.39
CA ASP A 466 -16.96 5.48 -10.16
C ASP A 466 -16.11 6.52 -9.39
N PRO A 467 -16.29 7.83 -9.62
CA PRO A 467 -15.49 8.88 -8.97
C PRO A 467 -15.65 8.91 -7.44
N GLU A 468 -16.78 8.43 -6.93
CA GLU A 468 -17.08 8.31 -5.50
C GLU A 468 -16.55 7.02 -4.88
N TYR A 469 -16.03 6.06 -5.66
CA TYR A 469 -15.52 4.80 -5.12
C TYR A 469 -14.33 5.06 -4.19
N THR A 470 -14.39 4.52 -2.96
CA THR A 470 -13.36 4.73 -1.95
C THR A 470 -13.13 3.49 -1.10
N THR A 471 -11.86 3.21 -0.83
CA THR A 471 -11.37 2.27 0.18
C THR A 471 -10.85 2.98 1.43
N THR A 472 -10.94 4.31 1.49
CA THR A 472 -10.55 5.11 2.64
C THR A 472 -11.70 5.26 3.64
N VAL A 473 -11.42 5.09 4.92
CA VAL A 473 -12.40 5.15 6.01
C VAL A 473 -11.95 6.11 7.09
N PHE A 474 -12.85 6.97 7.57
CA PHE A 474 -12.57 7.79 8.75
C PHE A 474 -12.58 6.94 10.02
N VAL A 475 -11.53 7.11 10.83
CA VAL A 475 -11.29 6.37 12.07
C VAL A 475 -11.42 7.31 13.26
N SER A 476 -12.04 6.86 14.34
CA SER A 476 -12.06 7.61 15.60
C SER A 476 -10.87 7.30 16.48
N ASP A 477 -10.44 8.27 17.28
CA ASP A 477 -9.51 8.01 18.39
C ASP A 477 -10.22 7.35 19.59
N GLU A 478 -9.46 7.07 20.66
CA GLU A 478 -9.96 6.47 21.91
C GLU A 478 -11.05 7.31 22.62
N ARG A 479 -11.10 8.63 22.36
CA ARG A 479 -12.09 9.57 22.89
C ARG A 479 -13.32 9.64 21.99
N GLY A 480 -13.26 9.06 20.80
CA GLY A 480 -14.32 9.11 19.80
C GLY A 480 -14.29 10.37 18.95
N GLU A 481 -13.21 11.16 18.95
CA GLU A 481 -13.09 12.32 18.09
C GLU A 481 -12.62 11.91 16.68
N ILE A 482 -12.97 12.72 15.68
CA ILE A 482 -12.47 12.60 14.30
C ILE A 482 -12.11 13.99 13.77
N TYR A 483 -10.86 14.18 13.37
CA TYR A 483 -10.42 15.39 12.67
C TYR A 483 -10.31 15.10 11.18
N TYR A 484 -11.27 15.63 10.42
CA TYR A 484 -11.48 15.26 9.01
C TYR A 484 -10.43 15.82 8.04
N ASP A 485 -9.57 16.75 8.49
CA ASP A 485 -8.44 17.29 7.73
C ASP A 485 -7.14 16.49 7.94
N MET A 486 -7.05 15.70 9.02
CA MET A 486 -5.85 15.01 9.42
C MET A 486 -5.85 13.55 8.93
N ILE A 487 -5.70 13.40 7.62
CA ILE A 487 -5.75 12.09 6.92
C ILE A 487 -4.79 11.09 7.56
N SER A 488 -3.55 11.48 7.85
CA SER A 488 -2.54 10.59 8.43
C SER A 488 -2.94 9.98 9.78
N GLY A 489 -3.75 10.64 10.60
CA GLY A 489 -4.13 10.15 11.93
C GLY A 489 -5.53 9.55 12.04
N TYR A 490 -6.44 9.97 11.16
CA TYR A 490 -7.89 9.72 11.29
C TYR A 490 -8.48 9.02 10.07
N THR A 491 -7.64 8.35 9.27
CA THR A 491 -8.10 7.46 8.20
C THR A 491 -7.45 6.09 8.27
N PHE A 492 -8.11 5.11 7.66
CA PHE A 492 -7.62 3.76 7.42
C PHE A 492 -7.94 3.36 5.99
N GLU A 493 -6.99 2.73 5.32
CA GLU A 493 -7.12 2.31 3.92
C GLU A 493 -7.39 0.82 3.86
N LEU A 494 -8.46 0.44 3.16
CA LEU A 494 -8.69 -0.97 2.87
C LEU A 494 -7.72 -1.46 1.78
N VAL A 495 -7.40 -0.59 0.82
CA VAL A 495 -6.39 -0.83 -0.22
C VAL A 495 -5.32 0.24 -0.02
N ASP A 496 -4.13 -0.19 0.38
CA ASP A 496 -2.96 0.67 0.55
C ASP A 496 -2.36 1.06 -0.82
N ASP A 497 -1.60 2.15 -0.80
CA ASP A 497 -0.67 2.61 -1.83
C ASP A 497 0.70 1.94 -1.57
N ASN A 498 1.17 1.14 -2.53
CA ASN A 498 2.41 0.35 -2.45
C ASN A 498 2.90 -0.04 -3.87
N ASP A 499 3.30 0.96 -4.63
CA ASP A 499 3.63 0.85 -6.05
C ASP A 499 4.82 -0.09 -6.32
N ASP A 500 5.78 -0.18 -5.39
CA ASP A 500 6.95 -1.08 -5.51
C ASP A 500 6.77 -2.47 -4.86
N GLN A 501 5.60 -2.72 -4.27
CA GLN A 501 5.16 -3.98 -3.66
C GLN A 501 6.05 -4.48 -2.53
N ASP A 502 6.68 -3.57 -1.80
CA ASP A 502 7.50 -3.93 -0.65
C ASP A 502 6.64 -4.10 0.63
N ARG A 503 7.29 -4.13 1.80
CA ARG A 503 6.59 -4.33 3.09
C ARG A 503 6.04 -3.04 3.70
N PHE A 504 6.49 -1.89 3.25
CA PHE A 504 6.16 -0.57 3.75
C PHE A 504 5.07 0.02 2.85
N PRO A 505 3.93 0.48 3.39
CA PRO A 505 3.02 1.32 2.62
C PRO A 505 3.69 2.65 2.27
N ASP A 506 3.38 3.20 1.09
CA ASP A 506 3.91 4.47 0.60
C ASP A 506 3.27 5.64 1.36
N TRP A 507 1.99 5.48 1.68
CA TRP A 507 1.29 6.43 2.52
C TRP A 507 1.75 6.42 3.96
N ASN A 508 2.06 7.63 4.44
CA ASN A 508 2.19 7.87 5.86
C ASN A 508 0.81 7.88 6.57
N ARG A 509 0.37 6.71 7.03
CA ARG A 509 -0.71 6.58 8.00
C ARG A 509 -0.09 6.40 9.39
N ARG A 510 -0.28 7.40 10.25
CA ARG A 510 0.14 7.40 11.66
C ARG A 510 -0.67 6.40 12.50
N ASN A 511 -1.68 5.73 11.96
CA ASN A 511 -2.35 4.65 12.68
C ASN A 511 -1.47 3.38 12.69
N GLU A 512 -1.28 2.76 13.85
CA GLU A 512 -0.45 1.56 14.08
C GLU A 512 -0.89 0.33 13.25
N ASN A 513 -2.03 0.41 12.54
CA ASN A 513 -2.55 -0.65 11.69
C ASN A 513 -2.02 -0.66 10.24
N GLN A 514 -1.25 0.35 9.84
CA GLN A 514 -0.72 0.51 8.48
C GLN A 514 0.72 1.03 8.53
N ARG A 515 1.52 0.40 9.39
CA ARG A 515 2.95 0.66 9.50
C ARG A 515 3.70 -0.65 9.45
N ALA A 516 4.88 -0.63 8.85
CA ALA A 516 5.80 -1.74 8.94
C ALA A 516 6.94 -1.45 9.93
N ILE A 517 7.44 -2.53 10.53
CA ILE A 517 8.55 -2.49 11.48
C ILE A 517 9.70 -3.33 10.90
N LEU A 518 10.89 -2.74 10.79
CA LEU A 518 12.12 -3.45 10.43
C LEU A 518 13.25 -3.04 11.37
N ALA A 519 13.81 -4.01 12.10
CA ALA A 519 14.95 -3.80 13.00
C ALA A 519 14.77 -2.64 14.03
N GLY A 520 13.53 -2.39 14.47
CA GLY A 520 13.20 -1.32 15.41
C GLY A 520 13.01 0.06 14.76
N ILE A 521 13.03 0.15 13.43
CA ILE A 521 12.62 1.33 12.67
C ILE A 521 11.17 1.10 12.25
N GLU A 522 10.29 1.98 12.74
CA GLU A 522 8.86 2.00 12.45
C GLU A 522 8.60 3.09 11.40
N GLY A 523 7.87 2.78 10.33
CA GLY A 523 7.58 3.78 9.32
C GLY A 523 6.78 3.32 8.10
N TRP A 524 6.63 4.29 7.20
CA TRP A 524 6.16 4.21 5.82
C TRP A 524 7.37 4.32 4.89
N ASP A 525 7.19 3.98 3.62
CA ASP A 525 8.28 4.04 2.68
C ASP A 525 8.71 5.50 2.39
N ARG A 526 10.01 5.71 2.28
CA ARG A 526 10.64 6.98 1.91
C ARG A 526 11.38 6.89 0.58
N GLU A 527 11.56 5.69 0.07
CA GLU A 527 12.32 5.39 -1.14
C GLU A 527 11.51 4.47 -2.05
N VAL A 528 10.34 4.94 -2.50
CA VAL A 528 9.45 4.16 -3.38
C VAL A 528 10.06 4.02 -4.77
N ILE A 529 10.47 2.80 -5.14
CA ILE A 529 11.33 2.55 -6.32
C ILE A 529 10.77 1.43 -7.24
N PRO A 530 9.55 1.60 -7.78
CA PRO A 530 8.89 0.56 -8.56
C PRO A 530 9.70 0.17 -9.79
N GLY A 531 9.95 -1.13 -9.92
CA GLY A 531 10.73 -1.70 -11.02
C GLY A 531 12.21 -1.31 -11.07
N TYR A 532 12.71 -0.51 -10.13
CA TYR A 532 14.11 -0.11 -9.99
C TYR A 532 14.89 -0.92 -8.95
N ASP A 533 14.24 -1.86 -8.27
CA ASP A 533 14.84 -2.91 -7.47
C ASP A 533 14.49 -4.28 -8.09
N GLU A 534 15.21 -4.71 -9.14
CA GLU A 534 14.94 -6.00 -9.78
C GLU A 534 15.47 -7.21 -8.97
N ASN A 535 16.29 -6.97 -7.94
CA ASN A 535 16.89 -8.02 -7.10
C ASN A 535 16.17 -8.22 -5.75
N ASN A 536 15.21 -7.35 -5.43
CA ASN A 536 14.38 -7.28 -4.23
C ASN A 536 15.19 -7.15 -2.92
N ASP A 537 16.22 -6.30 -2.91
CA ASP A 537 17.04 -5.98 -1.73
C ASP A 537 16.68 -4.65 -1.04
N LEU A 538 15.63 -3.98 -1.50
CA LEU A 538 15.15 -2.67 -1.07
C LEU A 538 16.15 -1.53 -1.35
N ILE A 539 17.03 -1.73 -2.34
CA ILE A 539 18.00 -0.73 -2.77
C ILE A 539 17.88 -0.56 -4.27
N SER A 540 17.80 0.69 -4.72
CA SER A 540 17.78 1.01 -6.14
C SER A 540 18.99 0.40 -6.88
N ASP A 541 18.72 -0.33 -7.95
CA ASP A 541 19.73 -0.89 -8.88
C ASP A 541 20.60 0.19 -9.55
N PHE A 542 20.19 1.46 -9.46
CA PHE A 542 20.95 2.60 -9.96
C PHE A 542 21.88 3.22 -8.92
N ASN A 543 21.83 2.77 -7.66
CA ASN A 543 22.73 3.21 -6.59
C ASN A 543 22.85 2.15 -5.47
N GLN A 544 23.40 0.99 -5.84
CA GLN A 544 23.49 -0.19 -4.97
C GLN A 544 24.44 -0.01 -3.78
N ASN A 545 25.35 0.97 -3.85
CA ASN A 545 26.25 1.30 -2.74
C ASN A 545 25.72 2.44 -1.83
N GLN A 546 24.51 2.94 -2.10
CA GLN A 546 23.77 3.94 -1.33
C GLN A 546 24.58 5.21 -1.02
N ASN A 547 25.41 5.65 -1.96
CA ASN A 547 26.17 6.89 -1.82
C ASN A 547 25.41 8.08 -2.45
N LEU A 548 26.02 9.28 -2.52
CA LEU A 548 25.37 10.49 -3.06
C LEU A 548 25.42 10.58 -4.60
N GLN A 549 25.80 9.52 -5.30
CA GLN A 549 26.10 9.51 -6.72
C GLN A 549 25.52 8.23 -7.35
N PRO A 550 24.63 8.35 -8.35
CA PRO A 550 24.17 7.17 -9.07
C PRO A 550 25.32 6.37 -9.71
N ASP A 551 25.20 5.05 -9.70
CA ASP A 551 26.21 4.10 -10.18
C ASP A 551 26.55 4.30 -11.65
N TYR A 552 25.60 4.78 -12.47
CA TYR A 552 25.82 5.09 -13.89
C TYR A 552 26.69 6.35 -14.13
N GLU A 553 26.99 7.11 -13.08
CA GLU A 553 27.93 8.24 -13.10
C GLU A 553 29.24 7.95 -12.34
N GLU A 554 29.25 6.98 -11.41
CA GLU A 554 30.41 6.69 -10.58
C GLU A 554 31.56 6.00 -11.36
N PRO A 555 32.84 6.44 -11.18
CA PRO A 555 33.99 5.78 -11.80
C PRO A 555 34.03 4.27 -11.53
N PHE A 556 34.38 3.51 -12.55
CA PHE A 556 34.39 2.04 -12.61
C PHE A 556 33.00 1.37 -12.52
N LEU A 557 32.06 1.85 -11.70
CA LEU A 557 30.71 1.25 -11.56
C LEU A 557 29.84 1.49 -12.80
N ARG A 558 29.94 2.69 -13.39
CA ARG A 558 29.21 3.08 -14.61
C ARG A 558 29.46 2.23 -15.84
N TYR A 559 30.40 1.28 -15.79
CA TYR A 559 30.52 0.26 -16.82
C TYR A 559 29.31 -0.70 -16.82
N ASN A 560 28.89 -1.15 -15.64
CA ASN A 560 27.84 -2.16 -15.48
C ASN A 560 26.44 -1.54 -15.58
N VAL A 561 26.24 -0.38 -14.95
CA VAL A 561 24.95 0.31 -14.88
C VAL A 561 24.80 1.28 -16.06
N ASP A 562 23.68 1.18 -16.78
CA ASP A 562 23.33 2.08 -17.87
C ASP A 562 22.27 3.07 -17.37
N PRO A 563 22.28 4.35 -17.78
CA PRO A 563 21.27 5.32 -17.34
C PRO A 563 19.83 4.92 -17.73
N PRO A 564 18.81 5.25 -16.92
CA PRO A 564 17.44 4.79 -17.11
C PRO A 564 16.79 5.29 -18.42
N GLU A 565 17.19 6.44 -18.98
CA GLU A 565 16.61 6.96 -20.22
C GLU A 565 16.83 6.05 -21.45
N TYR A 566 17.78 5.11 -21.37
CA TYR A 566 18.07 4.13 -22.41
C TYR A 566 17.18 2.87 -22.33
N LEU A 567 16.37 2.74 -21.28
CA LEU A 567 15.47 1.62 -21.10
C LEU A 567 14.26 1.71 -22.03
N PHE A 568 13.78 0.55 -22.48
CA PHE A 568 12.54 0.45 -23.23
C PHE A 568 11.42 0.00 -22.29
N GLY A 569 10.25 0.60 -22.45
CA GLY A 569 9.03 0.22 -21.76
C GLY A 569 7.81 0.71 -22.53
N LEU A 570 6.64 0.30 -22.05
CA LEU A 570 5.35 0.84 -22.51
C LEU A 570 4.94 1.99 -21.58
N ASP A 571 4.15 2.90 -22.14
CA ASP A 571 3.70 4.16 -21.55
C ASP A 571 2.22 4.33 -21.96
N MET A 572 1.32 3.56 -21.37
CA MET A 572 -0.04 3.38 -21.88
C MET A 572 -0.96 4.55 -21.53
N ASN A 573 -0.69 5.26 -20.43
CA ASN A 573 -1.34 6.51 -20.02
C ASN A 573 -0.73 7.76 -20.69
N ASN A 574 0.39 7.63 -21.41
CA ASN A 574 0.95 8.64 -22.33
C ASN A 574 1.49 9.92 -21.67
N ASN A 575 1.87 9.84 -20.39
CA ASN A 575 2.47 10.96 -19.62
C ASN A 575 3.98 11.11 -19.88
N GLY A 576 4.59 10.16 -20.59
CA GLY A 576 6.01 10.19 -20.97
C GLY A 576 6.97 9.50 -19.99
N TRP A 577 6.44 8.81 -18.97
CA TRP A 577 7.18 7.86 -18.13
C TRP A 577 6.84 6.42 -18.56
N ILE A 578 7.65 5.45 -18.15
CA ILE A 578 7.37 4.03 -18.46
C ILE A 578 6.49 3.48 -17.34
N ASP A 579 5.32 2.94 -17.65
CA ASP A 579 4.30 2.45 -16.69
C ASP A 579 4.91 1.58 -15.56
N ARG A 580 5.91 0.74 -15.87
CA ARG A 580 6.56 -0.16 -14.88
C ARG A 580 7.31 0.59 -13.77
N PHE A 581 7.71 1.82 -14.04
CA PHE A 581 8.50 2.68 -13.13
C PHE A 581 7.67 3.83 -12.58
N GLU A 582 6.37 3.84 -12.85
CA GLU A 582 5.48 4.86 -12.33
C GLU A 582 5.19 4.60 -10.87
N ASN A 583 5.04 5.70 -10.16
CA ASN A 583 4.63 5.81 -8.79
C ASN A 583 3.70 7.02 -8.73
N ASP A 584 2.63 6.90 -7.98
CA ASP A 584 1.74 8.01 -7.68
C ASP A 584 1.47 8.11 -6.16
N HIS A 585 0.32 8.65 -5.78
CA HIS A 585 -0.06 8.80 -4.37
C HIS A 585 -1.56 8.45 -4.23
N LEU A 586 -1.97 7.40 -4.94
CA LEU A 586 -3.34 6.88 -5.03
C LEU A 586 -3.35 5.42 -4.57
N PRO A 587 -4.51 4.87 -4.14
CA PRO A 587 -4.55 3.47 -3.78
C PRO A 587 -4.36 2.58 -5.02
N ASP A 588 -3.69 1.43 -4.83
CA ASP A 588 -3.31 0.44 -5.87
C ASP A 588 -4.51 -0.31 -6.49
N TYR A 589 -5.49 0.42 -7.00
CA TYR A 589 -6.55 -0.15 -7.80
C TYR A 589 -5.97 -0.63 -9.15
N PRO A 590 -6.54 -1.69 -9.75
CA PRO A 590 -6.12 -2.10 -11.09
C PRO A 590 -6.33 -1.02 -12.17
N TYR A 591 -7.20 -0.04 -11.90
CA TYR A 591 -7.51 1.11 -12.74
C TYR A 591 -7.82 2.31 -11.85
N LYS A 592 -7.43 3.53 -12.28
CA LYS A 592 -7.64 4.77 -11.52
C LYS A 592 -9.14 5.04 -11.28
N LYS A 593 -9.47 5.68 -10.15
CA LYS A 593 -10.85 6.12 -9.88
C LYS A 593 -11.31 7.11 -10.94
N ASP A 594 -12.62 7.26 -11.11
CA ASP A 594 -13.21 8.17 -12.11
C ASP A 594 -12.96 7.75 -13.58
N HIS A 595 -12.28 6.63 -13.82
CA HIS A 595 -11.98 6.16 -15.16
C HIS A 595 -12.98 5.11 -15.64
N ARG A 596 -13.31 5.19 -16.92
CA ARG A 596 -14.04 4.15 -17.64
C ARG A 596 -13.45 3.95 -19.02
N GLY A 597 -13.10 2.72 -19.34
CA GLY A 597 -12.43 2.42 -20.60
C GLY A 597 -12.41 0.96 -20.96
N TYR A 598 -11.78 0.71 -22.10
CA TYR A 598 -11.41 -0.62 -22.54
C TYR A 598 -10.11 -0.55 -23.34
N ASN A 599 -9.45 -1.69 -23.42
CA ASN A 599 -8.32 -1.89 -24.31
C ASN A 599 -8.38 -3.30 -24.90
N LEU A 600 -8.09 -3.42 -26.19
CA LEU A 600 -8.20 -4.67 -26.93
C LEU A 600 -7.04 -4.76 -27.90
N TYR A 601 -6.29 -5.86 -27.86
CA TYR A 601 -5.26 -6.15 -28.84
C TYR A 601 -5.29 -7.61 -29.30
N LEU A 602 -4.92 -7.81 -30.55
CA LEU A 602 -4.73 -9.13 -31.15
C LEU A 602 -3.33 -9.20 -31.74
N GLY A 603 -2.78 -10.40 -31.76
CA GLY A 603 -1.45 -10.61 -32.30
C GLY A 603 -1.20 -12.03 -32.79
N ILE A 604 -0.03 -12.18 -33.38
CA ILE A 604 0.47 -13.43 -33.95
C ILE A 604 1.94 -13.59 -33.59
N GLU A 605 2.32 -14.83 -33.26
CA GLU A 605 3.69 -15.30 -33.08
C GLU A 605 4.07 -16.23 -34.25
N PRO A 606 4.37 -15.69 -35.44
CA PRO A 606 4.67 -16.49 -36.64
C PRO A 606 5.85 -17.45 -36.47
N PHE A 607 6.82 -17.08 -35.62
CA PHE A 607 7.94 -17.95 -35.22
C PHE A 607 8.19 -17.77 -33.73
N PRO A 608 8.68 -18.80 -33.01
CA PRO A 608 9.05 -18.68 -31.61
C PRO A 608 9.95 -17.47 -31.35
N GLY A 609 9.50 -16.60 -30.45
CA GLY A 609 10.19 -15.37 -30.06
C GLY A 609 9.99 -14.17 -30.99
N MET A 610 9.14 -14.24 -32.03
CA MET A 610 8.77 -13.08 -32.86
C MET A 610 7.28 -12.81 -32.74
N ARG A 611 6.88 -11.71 -32.10
CA ARG A 611 5.47 -11.33 -31.90
C ARG A 611 5.16 -10.03 -32.62
N VAL A 612 3.98 -9.98 -33.23
CA VAL A 612 3.39 -8.76 -33.82
C VAL A 612 1.99 -8.63 -33.25
N MET A 613 1.64 -7.46 -32.72
CA MET A 613 0.27 -7.16 -32.28
C MET A 613 -0.16 -5.76 -32.68
N ALA A 614 -1.47 -5.57 -32.77
CA ALA A 614 -2.12 -4.28 -32.92
C ALA A 614 -3.28 -4.18 -31.93
N GLY A 615 -3.44 -3.01 -31.33
CA GLY A 615 -4.42 -2.76 -30.29
C GLY A 615 -5.02 -1.36 -30.33
N HIS A 616 -6.11 -1.20 -29.57
CA HIS A 616 -6.82 0.05 -29.39
C HIS A 616 -7.27 0.19 -27.95
N LEU A 617 -6.86 1.28 -27.31
CA LEU A 617 -7.26 1.72 -25.99
C LEU A 617 -8.15 2.96 -26.11
N ARG A 618 -9.23 2.97 -25.31
CA ARG A 618 -10.08 4.13 -25.14
C ARG A 618 -10.53 4.25 -23.70
N GLU A 619 -10.34 5.44 -23.16
CA GLU A 619 -10.66 5.79 -21.79
C GLU A 619 -11.31 7.17 -21.72
N ARG A 620 -12.05 7.42 -20.64
CA ARG A 620 -12.63 8.72 -20.32
C ARG A 620 -12.83 8.86 -18.82
N LEU A 621 -12.83 10.11 -18.36
CA LEU A 621 -13.27 10.46 -17.03
C LEU A 621 -14.82 10.42 -16.94
N LEU A 622 -15.35 10.16 -15.74
CA LEU A 622 -16.78 10.18 -15.46
C LEU A 622 -17.23 11.54 -14.91
N SER A 623 -16.33 12.26 -14.22
CA SER A 623 -16.54 13.59 -13.66
C SER A 623 -16.39 14.71 -14.71
N SER A 624 -15.43 14.60 -15.64
CA SER A 624 -15.15 15.63 -16.64
C SER A 624 -15.28 15.13 -18.09
N ASP A 625 -15.04 15.99 -19.07
CA ASP A 625 -15.11 15.65 -20.50
C ASP A 625 -13.80 15.09 -21.10
N ARG A 626 -12.76 14.88 -20.27
CA ARG A 626 -11.44 14.37 -20.66
C ARG A 626 -11.46 12.89 -21.05
N ARG A 627 -10.65 12.51 -22.02
CA ARG A 627 -10.61 11.25 -22.78
C ARG A 627 -9.20 10.95 -23.32
N SER A 628 -8.74 9.74 -23.08
CA SER A 628 -7.57 9.18 -23.78
C SER A 628 -7.98 8.20 -24.86
N ARG A 629 -7.32 8.26 -26.02
CA ARG A 629 -7.46 7.28 -27.11
C ARG A 629 -6.11 6.97 -27.71
N SER A 630 -5.75 5.68 -27.72
CA SER A 630 -4.50 5.21 -28.29
C SER A 630 -4.76 4.05 -29.26
N THR A 631 -4.24 4.15 -30.48
CA THR A 631 -4.17 3.00 -31.40
C THR A 631 -2.70 2.65 -31.59
N TYR A 632 -2.33 1.44 -31.26
CA TYR A 632 -0.93 1.06 -31.13
C TYR A 632 -0.62 -0.27 -31.81
N GLY A 633 0.65 -0.45 -32.15
CA GLY A 633 1.21 -1.75 -32.52
C GLY A 633 2.39 -2.09 -31.62
N LEU A 634 2.71 -3.37 -31.48
CA LEU A 634 3.96 -3.79 -30.86
C LEU A 634 4.56 -4.93 -31.68
N PHE A 635 5.81 -4.75 -32.07
CA PHE A 635 6.66 -5.80 -32.60
C PHE A 635 7.72 -6.14 -31.56
N THR A 636 7.89 -7.43 -31.25
CA THR A 636 9.00 -7.91 -30.45
C THR A 636 9.71 -9.08 -31.15
N LEU A 637 11.03 -9.11 -31.05
CA LEU A 637 11.87 -10.20 -31.52
C LEU A 637 12.89 -10.52 -30.45
N LEU A 638 12.88 -11.76 -29.97
CA LEU A 638 13.91 -12.33 -29.10
C LEU A 638 14.50 -13.55 -29.78
N LYS A 639 15.78 -13.48 -30.14
CA LYS A 639 16.54 -14.60 -30.71
C LYS A 639 17.82 -14.79 -29.94
N ASP A 640 18.05 -16.02 -29.49
CA ASP A 640 19.25 -16.41 -28.77
C ASP A 640 20.01 -17.45 -29.59
N TYR A 641 21.08 -17.01 -30.25
CA TYR A 641 21.99 -17.87 -30.99
C TYR A 641 23.26 -18.11 -30.16
N PRO A 642 24.01 -19.21 -30.38
CA PRO A 642 25.20 -19.52 -29.58
C PRO A 642 26.23 -18.39 -29.46
N ALA A 643 26.37 -17.56 -30.50
CA ALA A 643 27.31 -16.45 -30.52
C ALA A 643 26.67 -15.07 -30.26
N VAL A 644 25.36 -14.93 -30.41
CA VAL A 644 24.68 -13.63 -30.34
C VAL A 644 23.25 -13.75 -29.86
N ARG A 645 22.89 -12.93 -28.88
CA ARG A 645 21.49 -12.67 -28.49
C ARG A 645 21.04 -11.36 -29.12
N ILE A 646 19.85 -11.35 -29.69
CA ILE A 646 19.23 -10.19 -30.34
C ILE A 646 17.86 -9.97 -29.72
N GLN A 647 17.61 -8.74 -29.27
CA GLN A 647 16.32 -8.27 -28.78
C GLN A 647 15.92 -7.02 -29.56
N VAL A 648 14.75 -7.05 -30.19
CA VAL A 648 14.20 -5.90 -30.93
C VAL A 648 12.80 -5.62 -30.42
N MET A 649 12.48 -4.36 -30.18
CA MET A 649 11.15 -3.91 -29.83
C MET A 649 10.80 -2.67 -30.67
N TYR A 650 9.57 -2.60 -31.17
CA TYR A 650 9.06 -1.43 -31.87
C TYR A 650 7.59 -1.21 -31.55
N ASN A 651 7.27 -0.02 -31.03
CA ASN A 651 5.94 0.37 -30.59
C ASN A 651 5.53 1.70 -31.27
N PRO A 652 4.84 1.65 -32.43
CA PRO A 652 4.17 2.81 -33.00
C PRO A 652 2.81 3.02 -32.34
N ARG A 653 2.48 4.26 -31.99
CA ARG A 653 1.21 4.63 -31.34
C ARG A 653 0.67 5.92 -31.92
N ARG A 654 -0.63 5.98 -32.18
CA ARG A 654 -1.36 7.22 -32.48
C ARG A 654 -2.24 7.56 -31.29
N VAL A 655 -1.94 8.66 -30.64
CA VAL A 655 -2.51 9.04 -29.35
C VAL A 655 -3.27 10.36 -29.48
N ARG A 656 -4.39 10.46 -28.77
CA ARG A 656 -5.09 11.71 -28.47
C ARG A 656 -5.48 11.66 -27.00
N ASP A 657 -4.78 12.43 -26.19
CA ASP A 657 -4.91 12.37 -24.74
C ASP A 657 -5.04 13.76 -24.11
N ASP A 658 -6.16 14.03 -23.46
CA ASP A 658 -6.38 15.22 -22.65
C ASP A 658 -6.63 14.87 -21.17
N ILE A 659 -6.37 13.63 -20.75
CA ILE A 659 -6.30 13.24 -19.33
C ILE A 659 -4.88 13.55 -18.83
N SER A 660 -4.78 14.26 -17.71
CA SER A 660 -3.49 14.56 -17.06
C SER A 660 -3.18 13.45 -16.08
N ASP A 661 -1.98 12.91 -16.13
CA ASP A 661 -1.52 11.86 -15.22
C ASP A 661 -0.19 12.26 -14.55
N ASP A 662 -0.33 13.04 -13.47
CA ASP A 662 0.80 13.53 -12.67
C ASP A 662 1.38 12.39 -11.82
N LEU A 663 2.71 12.36 -11.68
CA LEU A 663 3.43 11.31 -10.95
C LEU A 663 4.10 11.87 -9.70
N GLU A 664 4.41 10.99 -8.74
CA GLU A 664 5.38 11.25 -7.67
C GLU A 664 6.54 10.28 -7.87
N GLN A 665 7.78 10.74 -8.04
CA GLN A 665 8.89 9.86 -8.43
C GLN A 665 10.08 9.99 -7.49
N TRP A 666 10.70 8.86 -7.14
CA TRP A 666 12.00 8.87 -6.50
C TRP A 666 13.08 9.30 -7.49
N VAL A 667 13.77 10.39 -7.17
CA VAL A 667 14.84 10.93 -8.01
C VAL A 667 16.10 11.19 -7.19
N GLN A 668 17.25 10.84 -7.76
CA GLN A 668 18.55 11.15 -7.18
C GLN A 668 19.45 11.92 -8.16
N PRO A 669 19.46 13.25 -8.09
CA PRO A 669 20.49 14.05 -8.75
C PRO A 669 21.91 13.72 -8.26
N PRO A 670 22.93 13.79 -9.13
CA PRO A 670 24.33 13.68 -8.72
C PRO A 670 24.71 14.61 -7.57
N GLY A 671 25.33 14.06 -6.52
CA GLY A 671 25.80 14.79 -5.35
C GLY A 671 24.73 15.03 -4.28
N THR A 672 23.50 14.52 -4.46
CA THR A 672 22.42 14.63 -3.46
C THR A 672 21.97 13.26 -2.97
N LYS A 673 21.25 13.25 -1.85
CA LYS A 673 20.46 12.08 -1.47
C LYS A 673 19.28 11.94 -2.42
N GLY A 674 18.78 10.71 -2.61
CA GLY A 674 17.50 10.48 -3.27
C GLY A 674 16.36 11.10 -2.47
N GLN A 675 15.31 11.51 -3.16
CA GLN A 675 14.09 12.05 -2.56
C GLN A 675 12.90 11.87 -3.52
N MET A 676 11.69 11.74 -2.96
CA MET A 676 10.44 11.81 -3.71
C MET A 676 10.22 13.21 -4.26
N LYS A 677 9.63 13.29 -5.46
CA LYS A 677 9.34 14.55 -6.15
C LYS A 677 8.13 14.43 -7.04
N ASP A 678 7.22 15.40 -6.92
CA ASP A 678 6.11 15.58 -7.86
C ASP A 678 6.63 15.92 -9.28
N ILE A 679 6.13 15.17 -10.26
CA ILE A 679 6.39 15.33 -11.69
C ILE A 679 5.05 15.53 -12.41
N PRO A 680 4.69 16.78 -12.74
CA PRO A 680 3.48 17.07 -13.49
C PRO A 680 3.54 16.50 -14.91
N ASP A 681 2.40 16.03 -15.42
CA ASP A 681 2.26 15.56 -16.79
C ASP A 681 2.50 16.72 -17.78
N PRO A 682 3.49 16.60 -18.69
CA PRO A 682 3.74 17.64 -19.68
C PRO A 682 2.68 17.72 -20.80
N MET A 683 1.70 16.80 -20.83
CA MET A 683 0.58 16.74 -21.79
C MET A 683 1.05 16.69 -23.26
N ILE A 684 2.13 15.95 -23.54
CA ILE A 684 2.77 15.90 -24.86
C ILE A 684 2.03 15.01 -25.87
N CYS A 685 0.96 14.33 -25.45
CA CYS A 685 0.23 13.33 -26.25
C CYS A 685 -1.20 13.77 -26.65
N GLN A 686 -1.54 15.06 -26.54
CA GLN A 686 -2.84 15.63 -26.92
C GLN A 686 -3.32 15.25 -28.33
N ASN A 687 -2.41 15.21 -29.30
CA ASN A 687 -2.67 14.63 -30.62
C ASN A 687 -1.34 14.33 -31.30
N THR A 688 -0.83 13.12 -31.09
CA THR A 688 0.58 12.79 -31.37
C THR A 688 0.71 11.42 -32.02
N PHE A 689 1.69 11.28 -32.92
CA PHE A 689 2.13 9.96 -33.39
C PHE A 689 3.50 9.65 -32.79
N VAL A 690 3.54 8.64 -31.93
CA VAL A 690 4.71 8.22 -31.17
C VAL A 690 5.32 6.99 -31.82
N HIS A 691 6.64 7.01 -31.97
CA HIS A 691 7.43 5.86 -32.40
C HIS A 691 8.48 5.56 -31.34
N THR A 692 8.44 4.38 -30.74
CA THR A 692 9.50 3.92 -29.83
C THR A 692 10.14 2.67 -30.40
N ALA A 693 11.45 2.68 -30.64
CA ALA A 693 12.22 1.56 -31.17
C ALA A 693 13.40 1.24 -30.26
N TYR A 694 13.67 -0.04 -30.05
CA TYR A 694 14.76 -0.54 -29.24
C TYR A 694 15.43 -1.74 -29.90
N LEU A 695 16.76 -1.78 -29.83
CA LEU A 695 17.59 -2.90 -30.27
C LEU A 695 18.67 -3.14 -29.23
N GLN A 696 18.75 -4.36 -28.72
CA GLN A 696 19.90 -4.86 -27.97
C GLN A 696 20.52 -6.06 -28.68
N THR A 697 21.85 -6.07 -28.76
CA THR A 697 22.64 -7.20 -29.24
C THR A 697 23.74 -7.53 -28.23
N ASP A 698 23.79 -8.77 -27.77
CA ASP A 698 24.84 -9.29 -26.89
C ASP A 698 25.66 -10.33 -27.64
N TYR A 699 26.94 -10.04 -27.91
CA TYR A 699 27.87 -10.93 -28.56
C TYR A 699 28.72 -11.69 -27.54
N ARG A 700 28.76 -13.01 -27.69
CA ARG A 700 29.46 -13.98 -26.82
C ARG A 700 30.21 -15.05 -27.60
N GLY A 701 30.38 -14.84 -28.91
CA GLY A 701 30.97 -15.84 -29.82
C GLY A 701 32.47 -16.11 -29.60
N VAL A 702 33.17 -15.22 -28.89
CA VAL A 702 34.55 -15.43 -28.46
C VAL A 702 34.56 -15.67 -26.96
N PRO A 703 35.19 -16.77 -26.47
CA PRO A 703 35.28 -17.04 -25.04
C PRO A 703 35.83 -15.83 -24.28
N ASP A 704 35.22 -15.53 -23.13
CA ASP A 704 35.57 -14.42 -22.24
C ASP A 704 35.36 -13.00 -22.82
N LEU A 705 35.06 -12.82 -24.11
CA LEU A 705 34.73 -11.52 -24.69
C LEU A 705 33.22 -11.29 -24.64
N ASN A 706 32.81 -10.27 -23.87
CA ASN A 706 31.43 -9.80 -23.85
C ASN A 706 31.36 -8.47 -24.58
N VAL A 707 30.43 -8.33 -25.52
CA VAL A 707 30.12 -7.05 -26.17
C VAL A 707 28.61 -6.86 -26.21
N THR A 708 28.14 -5.74 -25.69
CA THR A 708 26.73 -5.37 -25.71
C THR A 708 26.57 -4.05 -26.46
N ALA A 709 25.63 -4.01 -27.40
CA ALA A 709 25.18 -2.78 -28.04
C ALA A 709 23.68 -2.60 -27.78
N LYS A 710 23.27 -1.41 -27.34
CA LYS A 710 21.89 -0.99 -27.11
C LYS A 710 21.62 0.26 -27.92
N LEU A 711 20.50 0.30 -28.63
CA LEU A 711 20.01 1.47 -29.35
C LEU A 711 18.56 1.71 -28.94
N LYS A 712 18.22 2.95 -28.62
CA LYS A 712 16.85 3.41 -28.38
C LYS A 712 16.57 4.64 -29.22
N TYR A 713 15.42 4.67 -29.87
CA TYR A 713 14.98 5.79 -30.69
C TYR A 713 13.51 6.09 -30.40
N GLU A 714 13.22 7.35 -30.09
CA GLU A 714 11.87 7.84 -29.90
C GLU A 714 11.61 9.05 -30.78
N TYR A 715 10.42 9.09 -31.38
CA TYR A 715 9.95 10.23 -32.16
C TYR A 715 8.47 10.48 -31.89
N TYR A 716 8.18 11.65 -31.36
CA TYR A 716 6.85 12.16 -31.08
C TYR A 716 6.56 13.22 -32.13
N HIS A 717 5.80 12.84 -33.15
CA HIS A 717 5.33 13.75 -34.17
C HIS A 717 4.04 14.43 -33.70
N GLN A 718 4.11 15.73 -33.44
CA GLN A 718 3.01 16.52 -32.90
C GLN A 718 2.08 16.96 -34.04
N TYR A 719 0.77 16.77 -33.86
CA TYR A 719 -0.26 17.35 -34.73
C TYR A 719 -0.95 18.57 -34.10
N THR A 720 -0.37 19.10 -33.01
CA THR A 720 -0.75 20.34 -32.34
C THR A 720 0.26 21.44 -32.67
N ASP A 721 0.15 22.60 -32.03
CA ASP A 721 1.14 23.69 -32.16
C ASP A 721 2.45 23.41 -31.38
N MET A 722 2.53 22.31 -30.62
CA MET A 722 3.76 21.91 -29.94
C MET A 722 4.82 21.41 -30.93
N PRO A 723 6.12 21.67 -30.70
CA PRO A 723 7.17 21.13 -31.54
C PRO A 723 7.39 19.63 -31.30
N ASP A 724 7.83 18.92 -32.33
CA ASP A 724 8.18 17.50 -32.27
C ASP A 724 9.24 17.20 -31.20
N GLN A 725 9.09 16.08 -30.48
CA GLN A 725 10.10 15.55 -29.56
C GLN A 725 10.86 14.37 -30.18
N LYS A 726 12.18 14.30 -29.95
CA LYS A 726 13.07 13.27 -30.50
C LYS A 726 14.07 12.81 -29.45
N PHE A 727 14.21 11.50 -29.29
CA PHE A 727 15.29 10.89 -28.52
C PHE A 727 16.04 9.88 -29.39
N PHE A 728 17.37 9.89 -29.31
CA PHE A 728 18.21 8.83 -29.83
C PHE A 728 19.33 8.56 -28.84
N GLY A 729 19.35 7.33 -28.32
CA GLY A 729 20.33 6.81 -27.38
C GLY A 729 21.07 5.61 -27.97
N ALA A 730 22.39 5.58 -27.81
CA ALA A 730 23.21 4.42 -28.18
C ALA A 730 24.25 4.12 -27.09
N ILE A 731 24.34 2.85 -26.68
CA ILE A 731 25.38 2.35 -25.79
C ILE A 731 26.09 1.20 -26.48
N VAL A 732 27.42 1.23 -26.52
CA VAL A 732 28.25 0.09 -26.92
C VAL A 732 29.30 -0.12 -25.86
N LYS A 733 29.32 -1.30 -25.25
CA LYS A 733 30.29 -1.67 -24.23
C LYS A 733 30.86 -3.05 -24.47
N GLY A 734 32.09 -3.26 -24.04
CA GLY A 734 32.67 -4.60 -24.04
C GLY A 734 33.85 -4.73 -23.10
N ASP A 735 34.13 -5.96 -22.72
CA ASP A 735 35.19 -6.32 -21.80
C ASP A 735 35.81 -7.68 -22.17
N TYR A 736 37.08 -7.83 -21.80
CA TYR A 736 37.82 -9.07 -22.06
C TYR A 736 38.86 -9.32 -20.96
N PRO A 737 38.64 -10.28 -20.04
CA PRO A 737 39.59 -10.59 -18.99
C PRO A 737 40.77 -11.41 -19.54
N ILE A 738 41.95 -10.80 -19.54
CA ILE A 738 43.22 -11.38 -19.98
C ILE A 738 43.97 -11.96 -18.78
N ARG A 739 44.07 -13.29 -18.72
CA ARG A 739 44.88 -13.99 -17.70
C ARG A 739 46.35 -13.99 -18.12
N VAL A 740 47.13 -13.05 -17.59
CA VAL A 740 48.58 -12.95 -17.86
C VAL A 740 49.37 -14.02 -17.10
N SER A 741 48.94 -14.36 -15.89
CA SER A 741 49.49 -15.47 -15.09
C SER A 741 48.45 -16.04 -14.14
N LYS A 742 48.79 -17.08 -13.36
CA LYS A 742 47.93 -17.61 -12.28
C LYS A 742 47.57 -16.55 -11.23
N ARG A 743 48.37 -15.49 -11.10
CA ARG A 743 48.19 -14.43 -10.08
C ARG A 743 47.76 -13.10 -10.67
N LEU A 744 47.94 -12.87 -11.98
CA LEU A 744 47.65 -11.59 -12.62
C LEU A 744 46.56 -11.71 -13.68
N VAL A 745 45.49 -10.96 -13.50
CA VAL A 745 44.44 -10.75 -14.50
C VAL A 745 44.40 -9.27 -14.87
N LEU A 746 44.46 -8.97 -16.16
CA LEU A 746 44.20 -7.65 -16.71
C LEU A 746 42.81 -7.66 -17.35
N TRP A 747 42.03 -6.62 -17.13
CA TRP A 747 40.66 -6.53 -17.59
C TRP A 747 40.43 -5.19 -18.30
N PRO A 748 40.83 -5.09 -19.58
CA PRO A 748 40.43 -3.98 -20.42
C PRO A 748 38.91 -3.99 -20.62
N LYS A 749 38.32 -2.81 -20.53
CA LYS A 749 36.91 -2.56 -20.86
C LYS A 749 36.77 -1.26 -21.63
N TRP A 750 35.71 -1.14 -22.41
CA TRP A 750 35.30 0.13 -22.99
C TRP A 750 33.78 0.28 -22.90
N LYS A 751 33.33 1.52 -22.81
CA LYS A 751 31.91 1.90 -22.91
C LYS A 751 31.80 3.23 -23.64
N THR A 752 30.99 3.26 -24.69
CA THR A 752 30.61 4.47 -25.41
C THR A 752 29.12 4.68 -25.21
N MET A 753 28.73 5.89 -24.83
CA MET A 753 27.34 6.33 -24.73
C MET A 753 27.14 7.55 -25.61
N TYR A 754 26.04 7.59 -26.35
CA TYR A 754 25.62 8.74 -27.15
C TYR A 754 24.16 9.04 -26.84
N ARG A 755 23.85 10.31 -26.61
CA ARG A 755 22.49 10.80 -26.38
C ARG A 755 22.23 12.02 -27.23
N ARG A 756 21.09 12.03 -27.92
CA ARG A 756 20.50 13.21 -28.56
C ARG A 756 19.05 13.29 -28.15
N PHE A 757 18.71 14.33 -27.40
CA PHE A 757 17.35 14.61 -26.97
C PHE A 757 16.95 16.02 -27.44
N VAL A 758 15.78 16.13 -28.06
CA VAL A 758 15.13 17.37 -28.45
C VAL A 758 13.75 17.36 -27.80
N PRO A 759 13.50 18.19 -26.78
CA PRO A 759 12.22 18.23 -26.07
C PRO A 759 11.14 18.95 -26.88
N SER A 760 9.87 18.57 -26.67
CA SER A 760 8.71 19.32 -27.18
C SER A 760 8.38 20.54 -26.32
N ASN A 761 8.72 20.50 -25.03
CA ASN A 761 8.49 21.56 -24.06
C ASN A 761 9.63 21.57 -23.02
N PRO A 762 10.13 22.74 -22.58
CA PRO A 762 11.05 22.86 -21.44
C PRO A 762 10.70 22.02 -20.20
N SER A 763 9.42 21.78 -19.92
CA SER A 763 8.99 20.96 -18.77
C SER A 763 9.46 19.50 -18.84
N VAL A 764 9.64 18.93 -20.04
CA VAL A 764 10.12 17.56 -20.23
C VAL A 764 11.63 17.45 -19.95
N GLY A 765 12.36 18.55 -20.07
CA GLY A 765 13.79 18.64 -19.81
C GLY A 765 14.56 19.42 -20.88
N PRO A 766 15.85 19.69 -20.62
CA PRO A 766 16.68 20.48 -21.53
C PRO A 766 17.09 19.68 -22.78
N GLU A 767 17.29 20.38 -23.90
CA GLU A 767 17.90 19.79 -25.10
C GLU A 767 19.29 19.24 -24.78
N ALA A 768 19.58 18.02 -25.25
CA ALA A 768 20.86 17.35 -25.03
C ALA A 768 21.45 16.82 -26.34
N LYS A 769 22.76 16.93 -26.49
CA LYS A 769 23.53 16.22 -27.51
C LYS A 769 24.91 15.95 -26.96
N GLU A 770 25.16 14.72 -26.56
CA GLU A 770 26.35 14.38 -25.81
C GLU A 770 26.88 12.99 -26.15
N MET A 771 28.18 12.80 -25.95
CA MET A 771 28.87 11.53 -26.15
C MET A 771 29.94 11.34 -25.08
N SER A 772 29.89 10.19 -24.43
CA SER A 772 30.90 9.73 -23.48
C SER A 772 31.64 8.54 -24.07
N ASN A 773 32.97 8.62 -24.20
CA ASN A 773 33.82 7.47 -24.50
C ASN A 773 34.68 7.17 -23.29
N ILE A 774 34.53 5.99 -22.72
CA ILE A 774 35.12 5.60 -21.45
C ILE A 774 35.93 4.32 -21.66
N GLY A 775 37.24 4.41 -21.43
CA GLY A 775 38.15 3.26 -21.43
C GLY A 775 38.52 2.90 -20.00
N PHE A 776 38.54 1.61 -19.69
CA PHE A 776 38.89 1.09 -18.37
C PHE A 776 40.01 0.06 -18.52
N LEU A 777 40.94 0.06 -17.57
CA LEU A 777 41.92 -0.99 -17.42
C LEU A 777 42.04 -1.34 -15.93
N ILE A 778 41.62 -2.55 -15.57
CA ILE A 778 41.70 -3.05 -14.19
C ILE A 778 42.73 -4.18 -14.15
N GLY A 779 43.70 -4.09 -13.24
CA GLY A 779 44.65 -5.16 -12.96
C GLY A 779 44.39 -5.74 -11.56
N LYS A 780 44.25 -7.06 -11.45
CA LYS A 780 44.14 -7.79 -10.17
C LYS A 780 45.34 -8.72 -10.02
N TYR A 781 46.12 -8.52 -8.96
CA TYR A 781 47.29 -9.32 -8.62
C TYR A 781 47.13 -10.03 -7.27
N GLY A 782 47.09 -11.36 -7.27
CA GLY A 782 47.03 -12.18 -6.07
C GLY A 782 48.39 -12.23 -5.35
N LEU A 783 48.42 -11.79 -4.08
CA LEU A 783 49.63 -11.79 -3.25
C LEU A 783 49.73 -13.11 -2.45
N LEU A 784 48.64 -13.45 -1.75
CA LEU A 784 48.47 -14.65 -0.92
C LEU A 784 47.05 -15.19 -1.13
N GLU A 785 46.77 -16.37 -0.58
CA GLU A 785 45.39 -16.85 -0.52
C GLU A 785 44.51 -15.84 0.25
N GLY A 786 43.39 -15.46 -0.34
CA GLY A 786 42.51 -14.42 0.22
C GLY A 786 43.07 -12.99 0.21
N THR A 787 44.27 -12.72 -0.35
CA THR A 787 44.86 -11.36 -0.39
C THR A 787 45.24 -10.94 -1.80
N TRP A 788 44.77 -9.78 -2.25
CA TRP A 788 45.09 -9.26 -3.58
C TRP A 788 45.25 -7.74 -3.62
N LEU A 789 46.01 -7.27 -4.59
CA LEU A 789 46.10 -5.87 -4.98
C LEU A 789 45.32 -5.65 -6.28
N GLN A 790 44.49 -4.61 -6.31
CA GLN A 790 43.79 -4.12 -7.48
C GLN A 790 44.30 -2.72 -7.84
N VAL A 791 44.55 -2.51 -9.13
CA VAL A 791 44.85 -1.20 -9.70
C VAL A 791 43.88 -0.94 -10.85
N GLY A 792 43.40 0.29 -10.97
CA GLY A 792 42.42 0.68 -11.97
C GLY A 792 42.81 2.00 -12.62
N ALA A 793 42.66 2.08 -13.93
CA ALA A 793 42.68 3.33 -14.67
C ALA A 793 41.39 3.45 -15.47
N GLU A 794 40.75 4.61 -15.39
CA GLU A 794 39.59 4.96 -16.20
C GLU A 794 39.87 6.29 -16.92
N TYR A 795 39.66 6.33 -18.23
CA TYR A 795 39.85 7.51 -19.05
C TYR A 795 38.54 7.86 -19.76
N THR A 796 38.06 9.07 -19.57
CA THR A 796 36.80 9.57 -20.13
C THR A 796 37.06 10.69 -21.11
N ILE A 797 36.43 10.63 -22.27
CA ILE A 797 36.28 11.75 -23.19
C ILE A 797 34.78 12.06 -23.27
N TYR A 798 34.37 13.14 -22.63
CA TYR A 798 32.99 13.64 -22.67
C TYR A 798 32.91 14.84 -23.59
N ASN A 799 32.01 14.76 -24.58
CA ASN A 799 31.71 15.84 -25.50
C ASN A 799 30.23 16.21 -25.39
N ASN A 800 29.96 17.46 -25.01
CA ASN A 800 28.68 18.12 -25.18
C ASN A 800 28.72 18.95 -26.47
N PHE A 801 27.88 18.59 -27.44
CA PHE A 801 27.86 19.20 -28.75
C PHE A 801 26.99 20.47 -28.81
N LEU A 802 26.25 20.80 -27.75
CA LEU A 802 25.47 22.03 -27.63
C LEU A 802 26.24 23.11 -26.88
N ASP A 803 26.96 22.73 -25.83
CA ASP A 803 27.80 23.62 -25.02
C ASP A 803 29.20 23.04 -24.89
N LYS A 804 30.12 23.56 -25.71
CA LYS A 804 31.53 23.11 -25.72
C LYS A 804 32.23 23.36 -24.40
N GLY A 805 31.79 24.33 -23.60
CA GLY A 805 32.38 24.63 -22.30
C GLY A 805 32.22 23.49 -21.29
N LYS A 806 31.25 22.60 -21.50
CA LYS A 806 31.02 21.40 -20.68
C LYS A 806 31.87 20.19 -21.11
N ASN A 807 32.61 20.28 -22.22
CA ASN A 807 33.50 19.20 -22.66
C ASN A 807 34.58 18.97 -21.61
N TYR A 808 34.88 17.70 -21.32
CA TYR A 808 35.98 17.37 -20.43
C TYR A 808 36.70 16.08 -20.79
N ARG A 809 37.96 16.01 -20.36
CA ARG A 809 38.75 14.78 -20.34
C ARG A 809 38.98 14.36 -18.89
N GLY A 810 38.46 13.20 -18.54
CA GLY A 810 38.57 12.61 -17.21
C GLY A 810 39.68 11.57 -17.16
N LEU A 811 40.47 11.57 -16.09
CA LEU A 811 41.38 10.47 -15.74
C LEU A 811 41.15 10.12 -14.27
N VAL A 812 40.81 8.85 -14.00
CA VAL A 812 40.70 8.30 -12.66
C VAL A 812 41.72 7.20 -12.51
N LEU A 813 42.51 7.26 -11.44
CA LEU A 813 43.47 6.24 -11.05
C LEU A 813 43.07 5.73 -9.67
N ALA A 814 42.99 4.42 -9.51
CA ALA A 814 42.64 3.78 -8.25
C ALA A 814 43.63 2.66 -7.91
N MET A 815 43.92 2.51 -6.63
CA MET A 815 44.65 1.39 -6.06
C MET A 815 43.92 0.90 -4.81
N GLN A 816 43.71 -0.41 -4.71
CA GLN A 816 43.04 -1.04 -3.58
C GLN A 816 43.78 -2.32 -3.18
N PHE A 817 44.15 -2.42 -1.91
CA PHE A 817 44.59 -3.64 -1.26
C PHE A 817 43.39 -4.29 -0.58
N SER A 818 43.19 -5.58 -0.80
CA SER A 818 42.07 -6.35 -0.24
C SER A 818 42.57 -7.62 0.43
N ASN A 819 42.00 -7.94 1.59
CA ASN A 819 42.25 -9.18 2.32
C ASN A 819 40.94 -9.77 2.85
N THR A 820 40.78 -11.09 2.72
CA THR A 820 39.70 -11.84 3.36
C THR A 820 40.23 -12.73 4.47
N ALA A 821 39.58 -12.72 5.63
CA ALA A 821 39.96 -13.54 6.79
C ALA A 821 38.72 -13.92 7.62
N ASP A 822 38.72 -15.11 8.22
CA ASP A 822 37.63 -15.54 9.10
C ASP A 822 37.87 -15.01 10.53
N TYR A 823 36.85 -14.43 11.15
CA TYR A 823 36.90 -13.85 12.48
C TYR A 823 35.55 -13.94 13.19
N LEU A 824 35.50 -14.56 14.38
CA LEU A 824 34.30 -14.73 15.21
C LEU A 824 33.08 -15.31 14.46
N GLY A 825 33.31 -16.25 13.54
CA GLY A 825 32.24 -16.88 12.75
C GLY A 825 31.81 -16.11 11.50
N TYR A 826 32.41 -14.94 11.22
CA TYR A 826 32.20 -14.17 10.00
C TYR A 826 33.40 -14.26 9.08
N ARG A 827 33.16 -14.19 7.76
CA ARG A 827 34.19 -13.98 6.77
C ARG A 827 34.36 -12.48 6.55
N LEU A 828 35.42 -11.91 7.07
CA LEU A 828 35.77 -10.50 6.90
C LEU A 828 36.39 -10.26 5.52
N THR A 829 36.06 -9.12 4.91
CA THR A 829 36.74 -8.57 3.73
C THR A 829 37.16 -7.14 4.04
N GLY A 830 38.46 -6.93 4.26
CA GLY A 830 39.04 -5.61 4.47
C GLY A 830 39.61 -5.04 3.18
N ASN A 831 39.22 -3.82 2.83
CA ASN A 831 39.73 -3.06 1.69
C ASN A 831 40.38 -1.76 2.19
N PHE A 832 41.56 -1.46 1.68
CA PHE A 832 42.28 -0.21 1.89
C PHE A 832 42.63 0.35 0.52
N GLY A 833 42.30 1.60 0.24
CA GLY A 833 42.54 2.13 -1.10
C GLY A 833 42.62 3.64 -1.20
N PHE A 834 43.05 4.06 -2.38
CA PHE A 834 43.20 5.44 -2.78
C PHE A 834 42.72 5.60 -4.22
N ARG A 835 41.91 6.63 -4.46
CA ARG A 835 41.43 7.06 -5.78
C ARG A 835 41.87 8.51 -6.00
N TRP A 836 42.46 8.79 -7.14
CA TRP A 836 42.75 10.14 -7.62
C TRP A 836 41.98 10.36 -8.92
N GLU A 837 41.30 11.48 -9.01
CA GLU A 837 40.52 11.85 -10.19
C GLU A 837 40.89 13.24 -10.66
N ARG A 838 40.91 13.42 -11.98
CA ARG A 838 41.12 14.70 -12.63
C ARG A 838 40.13 14.85 -13.78
N ARG A 839 39.33 15.91 -13.75
CA ARG A 839 38.47 16.33 -14.88
C ARG A 839 39.00 17.65 -15.43
N ALA A 840 39.53 17.60 -16.65
CA ALA A 840 40.04 18.79 -17.34
C ALA A 840 38.98 19.30 -18.32
N TYR A 841 38.40 20.46 -18.01
CA TYR A 841 37.46 21.20 -18.87
C TYR A 841 38.22 22.23 -19.73
N GLU A 842 37.52 22.91 -20.63
CA GLU A 842 38.10 23.97 -21.47
C GLU A 842 38.62 25.16 -20.63
N TYR A 843 37.92 25.51 -19.54
CA TYR A 843 38.23 26.68 -18.70
C TYR A 843 38.57 26.34 -17.24
N GLY A 844 38.97 25.09 -16.95
CA GLY A 844 39.28 24.70 -15.58
C GLY A 844 39.73 23.25 -15.45
N THR A 845 40.27 22.90 -14.28
CA THR A 845 40.57 21.52 -13.93
C THR A 845 40.08 21.26 -12.52
N GLU A 846 39.26 20.23 -12.37
CA GLU A 846 38.84 19.71 -11.06
C GLU A 846 39.72 18.51 -10.73
N ILE A 847 40.20 18.45 -9.48
CA ILE A 847 41.01 17.35 -8.97
C ILE A 847 40.36 16.88 -7.67
N GLY A 848 40.11 15.59 -7.58
CA GLY A 848 39.59 14.93 -6.40
C GLY A 848 40.55 13.84 -5.92
N THR A 849 40.57 13.59 -4.61
CA THR A 849 41.20 12.42 -4.04
C THR A 849 40.30 11.80 -3.00
N THR A 850 40.22 10.48 -3.01
CA THR A 850 39.49 9.69 -2.03
C THR A 850 40.46 8.70 -1.42
N PHE A 851 40.56 8.69 -0.10
CA PHE A 851 41.21 7.64 0.66
C PHE A 851 40.12 6.89 1.42
N PHE A 852 40.18 5.56 1.42
CA PHE A 852 39.16 4.76 2.08
C PHE A 852 39.74 3.52 2.74
N VAL A 853 39.09 3.14 3.84
CA VAL A 853 39.27 1.85 4.50
C VAL A 853 37.88 1.32 4.80
N THR A 854 37.54 0.16 4.24
CA THR A 854 36.25 -0.49 4.46
C THR A 854 36.47 -1.92 4.93
N ILE A 855 35.65 -2.39 5.86
CA ILE A 855 35.70 -3.76 6.36
C ILE A 855 34.26 -4.29 6.33
N TYR A 856 34.05 -5.34 5.55
CA TYR A 856 32.76 -6.04 5.45
C TYR A 856 32.84 -7.34 6.26
N ALA A 857 31.75 -7.72 6.93
CA ALA A 857 31.63 -8.99 7.62
C ALA A 857 30.45 -9.76 7.02
N GLY A 858 30.72 -10.85 6.31
CA GLY A 858 29.69 -11.74 5.79
C GLY A 858 29.49 -12.94 6.71
N ALA A 859 28.25 -13.34 6.97
CA ALA A 859 27.97 -14.64 7.59
C ALA A 859 28.55 -15.73 6.68
N GLY A 860 29.47 -16.55 7.19
CA GLY A 860 30.08 -17.62 6.41
C GLY A 860 29.02 -18.61 5.93
N LYS A 861 29.13 -19.08 4.69
CA LYS A 861 28.35 -20.23 4.21
C LYS A 861 28.65 -21.48 5.04
#